data_AF-A0AA91KEZ9-F1
#
_entry.id   AF-A0AA91KEZ9-F1
#
_cell.length_a   1.000
_cell.length_b   1.000
_cell.length_c   1.000
_cell.angle_alpha   90.00
_cell.angle_beta   90.00
_cell.angle_gamma   90.00
#
_symmetry.space_group_name_H-M   'P 1'
#
loop_
_entity.id
_entity.type
_entity.pdbx_description
1 polymer ?
#
loop_
_entity_poly.entity_id
_entity_poly.type
_entity_poly.pdbx_seq_one_letter_code
_entity_poly.pdbx_strand_id
1 'polypeptide(L)'
;MTHTSPSLKDANRVRRLKDTFTRHTVRLGGVMVLVTLLLLFFYLLTVVLPLFHQASMTPTGRFSVPTPATPHFIGADNREQLVYALDDSGTLTVARRPLQVDQVATVMLARNLSDIPRPAMATVPATAPFMAVEIKPGQVGVWQLRFRAEYGDSTSVLPKLRRMAAFPLPVILDSSALRQLALAVPDSLHGENIAPVLVAVTHTQELVLYRSGRIERHSLSEPVDNMALSPDGQRLFVRQGSTLTVWRIHGQQMAVRETINLANVVESPVQAMTLLAGGRSLMLHHQDGGLSQWFDVVKSGQPSLTEVRLFQPAKGKFVASPELHRKSIAVADEQGGLSLLHATSEKQRYFAAMLDTLPQAMAFSPRAQALITATDGVWQWFAVDNPHPEVSVHSLWEKVWYEGYAEPQYVWQSTSADDTFEAKLSVVPVIFGTLKVALFALAFAVPMAIGAAIYTAYFMSSGLRKVVKPTVETIEALPTVIIGFLAGLWLAPWVEQHLPTVFLLLLMVPLCLLGLSMIWRMIPRYVRRRLPDNAQILVIIPALLLIALVAWQLGPWLEHLWFGGDARRFITHELGIGYDQRNALVVGIAMGFAVVPTIFSIAEDAIFSVPPHLKSGALALGATHWQTLTRVVLLTASPGIFSAVMMGLGRAVGETMIVLMATGNTPIMDWNLLEGLRTLSANIAVEMPESEVGSSHYRVLFLTAFILFVFTFVFNTLAELVRQRLRDKYSNL
;
A
#
# COMPACT_ATOMS: atom_id res chain seq x y z
N MET A 1 71.45 -45.61 1.74
CA MET A 1 70.63 -45.86 2.95
C MET A 1 69.59 -44.75 3.03
N THR A 2 68.34 -45.10 2.76
CA THR A 2 67.18 -44.20 2.65
C THR A 2 66.61 -43.89 4.02
N HIS A 3 66.69 -42.62 4.45
CA HIS A 3 65.95 -42.14 5.62
C HIS A 3 64.47 -42.01 5.27
N THR A 4 63.68 -42.96 5.75
CA THR A 4 62.22 -42.93 5.71
C THR A 4 61.70 -41.91 6.73
N SER A 5 60.99 -40.90 6.23
CA SER A 5 60.15 -40.01 7.04
C SER A 5 59.09 -40.83 7.81
N PRO A 6 58.82 -40.54 9.10
CA PRO A 6 57.81 -41.28 9.86
C PRO A 6 56.42 -41.05 9.25
N SER A 7 55.75 -42.15 8.92
CA SER A 7 54.43 -42.13 8.28
C SER A 7 53.36 -41.54 9.21
N LEU A 8 52.46 -40.73 8.64
CA LEU A 8 51.25 -40.17 9.24
C LEU A 8 50.19 -41.23 9.65
N LYS A 9 50.59 -42.44 10.03
CA LYS A 9 49.66 -43.53 10.41
C LYS A 9 49.31 -43.58 11.89
N ASP A 10 50.04 -42.88 12.76
CA ASP A 10 49.74 -42.76 14.20
C ASP A 10 49.01 -41.46 14.57
N ALA A 11 48.01 -41.10 13.77
CA ALA A 11 47.08 -40.03 14.15
C ALA A 11 46.08 -40.58 15.18
N ASN A 12 46.35 -40.29 16.46
CA ASN A 12 45.50 -40.52 17.65
C ASN A 12 44.01 -40.73 17.31
N ARG A 13 43.44 -41.90 17.66
CA ARG A 13 42.01 -42.23 17.49
C ARG A 13 41.09 -41.09 17.95
N VAL A 14 41.47 -40.40 19.03
CA VAL A 14 40.78 -39.22 19.57
C VAL A 14 40.67 -38.08 18.57
N ARG A 15 41.72 -37.80 17.79
CA ARG A 15 41.71 -36.75 16.75
C ARG A 15 40.79 -37.10 15.60
N ARG A 16 40.82 -38.35 15.12
CA ARG A 16 39.90 -38.81 14.07
C ARG A 16 38.43 -38.76 14.52
N LEU A 17 38.16 -39.09 15.78
CA LEU A 17 36.82 -39.02 16.34
C LEU A 17 36.34 -37.57 16.48
N LYS A 18 37.22 -36.67 16.93
CA LYS A 18 36.96 -35.21 16.93
C LYS A 18 36.70 -34.67 15.53
N ASP A 19 37.57 -34.97 14.55
CA ASP A 19 37.41 -34.51 13.16
C ASP A 19 36.11 -35.02 12.52
N THR A 20 35.74 -36.28 12.82
CA THR A 20 34.49 -36.88 12.32
C THR A 20 33.27 -36.25 12.98
N PHE A 21 33.30 -36.05 14.30
CA PHE A 21 32.24 -35.37 15.02
C PHE A 21 32.05 -33.94 14.50
N THR A 22 33.12 -33.15 14.44
CA THR A 22 33.09 -31.77 13.90
C THR A 22 32.53 -31.72 12.49
N ARG A 23 32.92 -32.65 11.60
CA ARG A 23 32.39 -32.71 10.23
C ARG A 23 30.89 -32.97 10.21
N HIS A 24 30.39 -33.87 11.05
CA HIS A 24 28.95 -34.13 11.16
C HIS A 24 28.21 -32.92 11.76
N THR A 25 28.76 -32.28 12.79
CA THR A 25 28.16 -31.07 13.38
C THR A 25 28.06 -29.94 12.37
N VAL A 26 29.11 -29.66 11.60
CA VAL A 26 29.11 -28.60 10.58
C VAL A 26 28.10 -28.90 9.46
N ARG A 27 28.05 -30.16 8.98
CA ARG A 27 27.07 -30.57 7.97
C ARG A 27 25.64 -30.47 8.49
N LEU A 28 25.38 -30.96 9.70
CA LEU A 28 24.07 -30.89 10.33
C LEU A 28 23.64 -29.44 10.54
N GLY A 29 24.55 -28.57 11.00
CA GLY A 29 24.30 -27.14 11.10
C GLY A 29 23.92 -26.50 9.76
N GLY A 30 24.67 -26.78 8.69
CA GLY A 30 24.35 -26.28 7.36
C GLY A 30 23.00 -26.78 6.82
N VAL A 31 22.69 -28.07 7.00
CA VAL A 31 21.39 -28.64 6.62
C VAL A 31 20.25 -28.02 7.45
N MET A 32 20.44 -27.82 8.75
CA MET A 32 19.44 -27.17 9.61
C MET A 32 19.14 -25.75 9.16
N VAL A 33 20.14 -24.95 8.79
CA VAL A 33 19.92 -23.60 8.24
C VAL A 33 19.07 -23.66 6.97
N LEU A 34 19.37 -24.58 6.05
CA LEU A 34 18.57 -24.76 4.83
C LEU A 34 17.13 -25.17 5.14
N VAL A 35 16.94 -26.11 6.06
CA VAL A 35 15.61 -26.54 6.52
C VAL A 35 14.86 -25.37 7.15
N THR A 36 15.50 -24.56 8.00
CA THR A 36 14.88 -23.37 8.59
C THR A 36 14.49 -22.34 7.53
N LEU A 37 15.33 -22.09 6.52
CA LEU A 37 15.00 -21.19 5.41
C LEU A 37 13.83 -21.72 4.57
N LEU A 38 13.77 -23.02 4.32
CA LEU A 38 12.64 -23.65 3.64
C LEU A 38 11.36 -23.55 4.48
N LEU A 39 11.42 -23.82 5.79
CA LEU A 39 10.29 -23.67 6.69
C LEU A 39 9.79 -22.22 6.74
N LEU A 40 10.70 -21.25 6.79
CA LEU A 40 10.36 -19.82 6.72
C LEU A 40 9.66 -19.49 5.40
N PHE A 41 10.18 -19.97 4.27
CA PHE A 41 9.55 -19.79 2.96
C PHE A 41 8.12 -20.34 2.92
N PHE A 42 7.93 -21.59 3.37
CA PHE A 42 6.60 -22.20 3.40
C PHE A 42 5.66 -21.50 4.38
N TYR A 43 6.17 -21.04 5.53
CA TYR A 43 5.39 -20.27 6.49
C TYR A 43 4.93 -18.92 5.92
N LEU A 44 5.82 -18.17 5.28
CA LEU A 44 5.44 -16.92 4.60
C LEU A 44 4.39 -17.20 3.52
N LEU A 45 4.57 -18.26 2.73
CA LEU A 45 3.65 -18.65 1.69
C LEU A 45 2.26 -18.99 2.25
N THR A 46 2.15 -19.75 3.34
CA THR A 46 0.84 -20.11 3.94
C THR A 46 0.09 -18.90 4.51
N VAL A 47 0.80 -17.88 5.00
CA VAL A 47 0.18 -16.63 5.46
C VAL A 47 -0.31 -15.77 4.29
N VAL A 48 0.41 -15.79 3.17
CA VAL A 48 0.11 -14.98 1.97
C VAL A 48 -0.99 -15.58 1.11
N LEU A 49 -1.03 -16.90 0.93
CA LEU A 49 -1.97 -17.58 0.02
C LEU A 49 -3.44 -17.18 0.19
N PRO A 50 -3.97 -17.01 1.42
CA PRO A 50 -5.37 -16.60 1.64
C PRO A 50 -5.75 -15.25 1.00
N LEU A 51 -4.81 -14.33 0.75
CA LEU A 51 -5.09 -13.06 0.07
C LEU A 51 -5.73 -13.26 -1.31
N PHE A 52 -5.31 -14.32 -2.01
CA PHE A 52 -5.74 -14.63 -3.36
C PHE A 52 -6.90 -15.64 -3.39
N HIS A 53 -7.44 -16.02 -2.23
CA HIS A 53 -8.62 -16.86 -2.17
C HIS A 53 -9.79 -16.15 -2.84
N GLN A 54 -10.53 -16.87 -3.68
CA GLN A 54 -11.71 -16.33 -4.33
C GLN A 54 -12.85 -16.26 -3.33
N ALA A 55 -13.76 -15.31 -3.53
CA ALA A 55 -14.97 -15.25 -2.73
C ALA A 55 -15.79 -16.54 -2.93
N SER A 56 -16.41 -17.01 -1.86
CA SER A 56 -17.35 -18.12 -1.92
C SER A 56 -18.71 -17.70 -1.38
N MET A 57 -19.76 -18.29 -1.96
CA MET A 57 -21.14 -18.04 -1.59
C MET A 57 -21.87 -19.37 -1.56
N THR A 58 -22.41 -19.76 -0.40
CA THR A 58 -23.09 -21.05 -0.22
C THR A 58 -24.53 -20.83 0.25
N PRO A 59 -25.53 -21.45 -0.38
CA PRO A 59 -26.91 -21.36 0.09
C PRO A 59 -27.05 -22.17 1.37
N THR A 60 -27.39 -21.53 2.49
CA THR A 60 -27.51 -22.20 3.80
C THR A 60 -28.94 -22.29 4.31
N GLY A 61 -29.89 -21.56 3.73
CA GLY A 61 -31.28 -21.62 4.14
C GLY A 61 -32.24 -20.97 3.16
N ARG A 62 -33.45 -21.52 3.10
CA ARG A 62 -34.63 -20.98 2.40
C ARG A 62 -35.75 -20.93 3.43
N PHE A 63 -36.47 -19.82 3.55
CA PHE A 63 -37.56 -19.66 4.52
C PHE A 63 -38.57 -18.62 4.04
N SER A 64 -39.75 -18.58 4.64
CA SER A 64 -40.77 -17.58 4.30
C SER A 64 -40.93 -16.57 5.44
N VAL A 65 -41.00 -15.29 5.10
CA VAL A 65 -41.33 -14.23 6.08
C VAL A 65 -42.75 -13.75 5.76
N PRO A 66 -43.71 -13.84 6.69
CA PRO A 66 -45.08 -13.42 6.42
C PRO A 66 -45.17 -11.89 6.39
N THR A 67 -44.97 -11.31 5.20
CA THR A 67 -45.15 -9.88 4.93
C THR A 67 -46.51 -9.61 4.27
N PRO A 68 -47.21 -8.53 4.64
CA PRO A 68 -48.48 -8.14 4.00
C PRO A 68 -48.37 -7.84 2.50
N ALA A 69 -47.25 -7.26 2.07
CA ALA A 69 -46.97 -6.95 0.67
C ALA A 69 -45.56 -7.42 0.25
N THR A 70 -45.18 -7.13 -1.00
CA THR A 70 -43.85 -7.39 -1.56
C THR A 70 -42.79 -6.58 -0.79
N PRO A 71 -41.74 -7.22 -0.26
CA PRO A 71 -40.70 -6.54 0.49
C PRO A 71 -39.83 -5.71 -0.46
N HIS A 72 -39.71 -4.41 -0.18
CA HIS A 72 -38.88 -3.50 -0.98
C HIS A 72 -37.48 -3.34 -0.37
N PHE A 73 -37.41 -3.19 0.95
CA PHE A 73 -36.15 -3.12 1.70
C PHE A 73 -36.07 -4.29 2.68
N ILE A 74 -34.93 -4.97 2.70
CA ILE A 74 -34.68 -6.10 3.58
C ILE A 74 -33.34 -5.95 4.30
N GLY A 75 -33.16 -6.69 5.38
CA GLY A 75 -31.85 -6.83 6.02
C GLY A 75 -31.90 -7.73 7.25
N ALA A 76 -30.78 -7.78 7.96
CA ALA A 76 -30.63 -8.56 9.19
C ALA A 76 -29.99 -7.73 10.31
N ASP A 77 -30.11 -8.23 11.54
CA ASP A 77 -29.38 -7.68 12.67
C ASP A 77 -27.89 -8.12 12.66
N ASN A 78 -27.08 -7.47 13.50
CA ASN A 78 -25.63 -7.72 13.57
C ASN A 78 -25.26 -9.13 14.09
N ARG A 79 -26.21 -9.87 14.70
CA ARG A 79 -26.02 -11.28 15.10
C ARG A 79 -26.66 -12.28 14.16
N GLU A 80 -27.28 -11.83 13.06
CA GLU A 80 -27.91 -12.68 12.06
C GLU A 80 -28.98 -13.63 12.64
N GLN A 81 -29.68 -13.19 13.69
CA GLN A 81 -30.76 -13.91 14.35
C GLN A 81 -32.14 -13.38 13.93
N LEU A 82 -32.23 -12.10 13.61
CA LEU A 82 -33.45 -11.41 13.19
C LEU A 82 -33.27 -10.90 11.77
N VAL A 83 -34.33 -11.01 10.99
CA VAL A 83 -34.47 -10.39 9.67
C VAL A 83 -35.58 -9.35 9.74
N TYR A 84 -35.46 -8.30 8.95
CA TYR A 84 -36.48 -7.27 8.81
C TYR A 84 -36.79 -7.01 7.35
N ALA A 85 -38.06 -6.67 7.09
CA ALA A 85 -38.56 -6.25 5.80
C ALA A 85 -39.44 -5.01 5.98
N LEU A 86 -39.25 -4.04 5.10
CA LEU A 86 -40.19 -2.95 4.86
C LEU A 86 -40.83 -3.17 3.49
N ASP A 87 -42.13 -3.43 3.49
CA ASP A 87 -42.87 -3.77 2.27
C ASP A 87 -43.48 -2.55 1.57
N ASP A 88 -43.96 -2.76 0.35
CA ASP A 88 -44.57 -1.71 -0.48
C ASP A 88 -45.83 -1.07 0.13
N SER A 89 -46.41 -1.66 1.19
CA SER A 89 -47.53 -1.07 1.94
C SER A 89 -47.07 -0.14 3.07
N GLY A 90 -45.77 -0.02 3.30
CA GLY A 90 -45.21 0.71 4.44
C GLY A 90 -45.26 -0.07 5.75
N THR A 91 -45.43 -1.39 5.71
CA THR A 91 -45.41 -2.23 6.92
C THR A 91 -44.01 -2.74 7.21
N LEU A 92 -43.51 -2.44 8.41
CA LEU A 92 -42.27 -2.99 8.93
C LEU A 92 -42.56 -4.32 9.63
N THR A 93 -41.97 -5.40 9.12
CA THR A 93 -42.00 -6.73 9.73
C THR A 93 -40.60 -7.13 10.16
N VAL A 94 -40.43 -7.50 11.44
CA VAL A 94 -39.21 -8.10 11.97
C VAL A 94 -39.54 -9.50 12.45
N ALA A 95 -38.81 -10.49 11.95
CA ALA A 95 -39.02 -11.89 12.27
C ALA A 95 -37.72 -12.56 12.70
N ARG A 96 -37.84 -13.61 13.52
CA ARG A 96 -36.73 -14.47 13.88
C ARG A 96 -36.39 -15.37 12.71
N ARG A 97 -35.12 -15.37 12.30
CA ARG A 97 -34.62 -16.25 11.25
C ARG A 97 -34.71 -17.70 11.70
N PRO A 98 -35.37 -18.59 10.94
CA PRO A 98 -35.37 -20.02 11.25
C PRO A 98 -34.00 -20.63 10.94
N LEU A 99 -33.62 -21.65 11.72
CA LEU A 99 -32.39 -22.43 11.50
C LEU A 99 -32.62 -23.61 10.53
N GLN A 100 -33.87 -24.02 10.34
CA GLN A 100 -34.26 -25.09 9.42
C GLN A 100 -34.81 -24.51 8.11
N VAL A 101 -34.59 -25.25 7.02
CA VAL A 101 -35.05 -24.92 5.68
C VAL A 101 -36.58 -25.05 5.61
N ASP A 102 -37.21 -24.19 4.80
CA ASP A 102 -38.64 -24.12 4.49
C ASP A 102 -39.57 -23.89 5.68
N GLN A 103 -39.07 -23.28 6.75
CA GLN A 103 -39.90 -22.80 7.85
C GLN A 103 -40.41 -21.38 7.64
N VAL A 104 -41.54 -21.07 8.29
CA VAL A 104 -42.07 -19.71 8.38
C VAL A 104 -41.40 -19.00 9.55
N ALA A 105 -40.80 -17.84 9.28
CA ALA A 105 -40.12 -17.03 10.28
C ALA A 105 -41.12 -16.52 11.34
N THR A 106 -40.74 -16.60 12.61
CA THR A 106 -41.61 -16.14 13.72
C THR A 106 -41.57 -14.62 13.81
N VAL A 107 -42.70 -13.96 13.56
CA VAL A 107 -42.81 -12.49 13.65
C VAL A 107 -42.65 -12.03 15.09
N MET A 108 -41.73 -11.10 15.32
CA MET A 108 -41.47 -10.48 16.62
C MET A 108 -42.01 -9.06 16.71
N LEU A 109 -42.06 -8.35 15.58
CA LEU A 109 -42.60 -7.00 15.48
C LEU A 109 -43.24 -6.86 14.09
N ALA A 110 -44.53 -6.54 14.03
CA ALA A 110 -45.18 -6.07 12.81
C ALA A 110 -45.81 -4.71 13.13
N ARG A 111 -45.45 -3.68 12.37
CA ARG A 111 -45.99 -2.34 12.56
C ARG A 111 -46.20 -1.66 11.22
N ASN A 112 -47.46 -1.32 10.95
CA ASN A 112 -47.78 -0.45 9.82
C ASN A 112 -47.29 0.98 10.12
N LEU A 113 -46.47 1.54 9.23
CA LEU A 113 -45.92 2.89 9.34
C LEU A 113 -46.65 3.90 8.45
N SER A 114 -47.52 3.45 7.54
CA SER A 114 -48.22 4.30 6.58
C SER A 114 -49.72 4.01 6.51
N ASP A 115 -50.50 5.09 6.37
CA ASP A 115 -51.92 4.99 6.05
C ASP A 115 -52.15 4.96 4.51
N ILE A 116 -51.07 5.05 3.71
CA ILE A 116 -51.10 5.10 2.25
C ILE A 116 -50.80 3.71 1.66
N PRO A 117 -51.50 3.26 0.60
CA PRO A 117 -51.25 1.95 0.00
C PRO A 117 -49.85 1.75 -0.60
N ARG A 118 -49.21 2.83 -1.07
CA ARG A 118 -47.86 2.84 -1.67
C ARG A 118 -47.12 4.12 -1.27
N PRO A 119 -46.56 4.18 -0.05
CA PRO A 119 -45.86 5.36 0.43
C PRO A 119 -44.49 5.52 -0.22
N ALA A 120 -44.00 6.76 -0.34
CA ALA A 120 -42.58 6.97 -0.59
C ALA A 120 -41.75 6.53 0.64
N MET A 121 -40.66 5.79 0.39
CA MET A 121 -39.83 5.20 1.43
C MET A 121 -38.34 5.39 1.12
N ALA A 122 -37.54 5.51 2.17
CA ALA A 122 -36.07 5.54 2.09
C ALA A 122 -35.47 4.80 3.28
N THR A 123 -34.32 4.17 3.06
CA THR A 123 -33.56 3.52 4.13
C THR A 123 -32.10 3.98 4.13
N VAL A 124 -31.51 4.07 5.32
CA VAL A 124 -30.07 4.24 5.50
C VAL A 124 -29.54 2.94 6.09
N PRO A 125 -28.79 2.15 5.29
CA PRO A 125 -28.11 0.97 5.79
C PRO A 125 -27.19 1.35 6.95
N ALA A 126 -27.35 0.66 8.08
CA ALA A 126 -26.51 0.81 9.27
C ALA A 126 -26.69 -0.45 10.14
N THR A 127 -25.83 -0.63 11.14
CA THR A 127 -26.02 -1.69 12.16
C THR A 127 -27.36 -1.58 12.88
N ALA A 128 -27.87 -0.35 13.02
CA ALA A 128 -29.23 -0.03 13.43
C ALA A 128 -29.87 0.85 12.35
N PRO A 129 -30.56 0.26 11.35
CA PRO A 129 -30.96 0.96 10.14
C PRO A 129 -31.98 2.06 10.44
N PHE A 130 -31.90 3.14 9.65
CA PHE A 130 -32.88 4.21 9.66
C PHE A 130 -33.84 4.03 8.50
N MET A 131 -35.10 4.36 8.73
CA MET A 131 -36.17 4.27 7.73
C MET A 131 -36.97 5.56 7.78
N ALA A 132 -37.18 6.17 6.61
CA ALA A 132 -38.12 7.24 6.41
C ALA A 132 -39.29 6.70 5.57
N VAL A 133 -40.51 6.91 6.04
CA VAL A 133 -41.74 6.44 5.37
C VAL A 133 -42.75 7.57 5.38
N GLU A 134 -43.39 7.79 4.24
CA GLU A 134 -44.53 8.68 4.13
C GLU A 134 -45.73 8.10 4.87
N ILE A 135 -46.17 8.77 5.94
CA ILE A 135 -47.27 8.33 6.82
C ILE A 135 -48.62 8.69 6.19
N LYS A 136 -48.72 9.94 5.76
CA LYS A 136 -49.86 10.58 5.11
C LYS A 136 -49.34 11.42 3.94
N PRO A 137 -50.18 11.79 2.96
CA PRO A 137 -49.72 12.56 1.81
C PRO A 137 -48.85 13.76 2.22
N GLY A 138 -47.58 13.74 1.81
CA GLY A 138 -46.60 14.79 2.08
C GLY A 138 -46.06 14.85 3.52
N GLN A 139 -46.45 13.93 4.39
CA GLN A 139 -46.02 13.83 5.79
C GLN A 139 -45.10 12.63 5.99
N VAL A 140 -43.84 12.88 6.34
CA VAL A 140 -42.83 11.84 6.52
C VAL A 140 -42.54 11.60 8.00
N GLY A 141 -42.49 10.32 8.38
CA GLY A 141 -41.95 9.87 9.65
C GLY A 141 -40.58 9.24 9.48
N VAL A 142 -39.72 9.39 10.49
CA VAL A 142 -38.38 8.78 10.50
C VAL A 142 -38.19 7.94 11.77
N TRP A 143 -37.81 6.68 11.59
CA TRP A 143 -37.58 5.72 12.65
C TRP A 143 -36.20 5.09 12.55
N GLN A 144 -35.69 4.65 13.70
CA GLN A 144 -34.49 3.83 13.83
C GLN A 144 -34.90 2.47 14.40
N LEU A 145 -34.53 1.39 13.71
CA LEU A 145 -34.71 0.03 14.22
C LEU A 145 -33.46 -0.39 14.98
N ARG A 146 -33.59 -0.58 16.30
CA ARG A 146 -32.50 -1.02 17.16
C ARG A 146 -32.71 -2.47 17.59
N PHE A 147 -31.62 -3.21 17.69
CA PHE A 147 -31.61 -4.58 18.18
C PHE A 147 -30.92 -4.59 19.54
N ARG A 148 -31.65 -4.90 20.60
CA ARG A 148 -31.10 -4.97 21.97
C ARG A 148 -30.91 -6.43 22.35
N ALA A 149 -29.69 -6.79 22.73
CA ALA A 149 -29.44 -8.08 23.34
C ALA A 149 -29.90 -8.05 24.80
N GLU A 150 -30.74 -9.00 25.18
CA GLU A 150 -31.04 -9.32 26.57
C GLU A 150 -30.30 -10.59 26.96
N TYR A 151 -29.61 -10.51 28.09
CA TYR A 151 -28.80 -11.58 28.64
C TYR A 151 -29.58 -12.23 29.79
N GLY A 152 -30.17 -13.40 29.54
CA GLY A 152 -30.73 -14.31 30.54
C GLY A 152 -30.10 -15.69 30.41
N ASP A 153 -30.83 -16.78 30.72
CA ASP A 153 -30.37 -18.17 30.52
C ASP A 153 -30.02 -18.49 29.05
N SER A 154 -30.62 -17.76 28.11
CA SER A 154 -30.20 -17.72 26.70
C SER A 154 -30.16 -16.27 26.22
N THR A 155 -29.16 -15.92 25.41
CA THR A 155 -29.09 -14.58 24.82
C THR A 155 -30.16 -14.43 23.75
N SER A 156 -31.12 -13.54 23.97
CA SER A 156 -32.16 -13.23 22.98
C SER A 156 -32.00 -11.79 22.48
N VAL A 157 -32.25 -11.56 21.19
CA VAL A 157 -32.24 -10.23 20.60
C VAL A 157 -33.68 -9.78 20.42
N LEU A 158 -34.00 -8.60 20.95
CA LEU A 158 -35.32 -7.98 20.82
C LEU A 158 -35.24 -6.75 19.91
N PRO A 159 -36.14 -6.65 18.89
CA PRO A 159 -36.23 -5.45 18.08
C PRO A 159 -36.98 -4.35 18.82
N LYS A 160 -36.46 -3.12 18.75
CA LYS A 160 -37.12 -1.92 19.27
C LYS A 160 -37.11 -0.83 18.22
N LEU A 161 -38.30 -0.45 17.77
CA LEU A 161 -38.48 0.67 16.86
C LEU A 161 -38.56 1.97 17.65
N ARG A 162 -37.59 2.88 17.45
CA ARG A 162 -37.54 4.20 18.08
C ARG A 162 -37.76 5.28 17.04
N ARG A 163 -38.49 6.33 17.38
CA ARG A 163 -38.59 7.53 16.53
C ARG A 163 -37.33 8.38 16.67
N MET A 164 -36.93 9.05 15.60
CA MET A 164 -35.81 10.00 15.64
C MET A 164 -36.27 11.34 16.22
N ALA A 165 -35.56 11.84 17.23
CA ALA A 165 -35.87 13.13 17.85
C ALA A 165 -35.46 14.33 16.98
N ALA A 166 -34.52 14.13 16.06
CA ALA A 166 -34.03 15.18 15.15
C ALA A 166 -35.09 15.65 14.14
N PHE A 167 -36.16 14.88 13.95
CA PHE A 167 -37.26 15.22 13.06
C PHE A 167 -38.51 15.56 13.90
N PRO A 168 -39.12 16.75 13.71
CA PRO A 168 -40.44 17.05 14.29
C PRO A 168 -41.48 16.09 13.70
N LEU A 169 -42.51 15.78 14.48
CA LEU A 169 -43.53 14.81 14.10
C LEU A 169 -44.85 15.49 13.74
N PRO A 170 -45.39 15.26 12.52
CA PRO A 170 -44.73 14.75 11.31
C PRO A 170 -43.86 15.82 10.62
N VAL A 171 -42.88 15.41 9.81
CA VAL A 171 -42.20 16.35 8.89
C VAL A 171 -43.13 16.57 7.71
N ILE A 172 -43.71 17.77 7.62
CA ILE A 172 -44.61 18.14 6.54
C ILE A 172 -43.76 18.71 5.41
N LEU A 173 -43.58 17.95 4.34
CA LEU A 173 -42.81 18.34 3.16
C LEU A 173 -43.70 18.97 2.08
N ASP A 174 -44.90 18.40 1.90
CA ASP A 174 -45.87 18.84 0.91
C ASP A 174 -47.31 18.58 1.39
N SER A 175 -48.28 19.07 0.62
CA SER A 175 -49.71 18.79 0.74
C SER A 175 -50.16 17.58 -0.09
N SER A 176 -49.35 17.17 -1.07
CA SER A 176 -49.62 16.04 -1.96
C SER A 176 -48.72 14.85 -1.62
N ALA A 177 -49.06 13.66 -2.13
CA ALA A 177 -48.25 12.47 -1.91
C ALA A 177 -46.85 12.60 -2.55
N LEU A 178 -45.87 11.89 -1.99
CA LEU A 178 -44.49 11.93 -2.46
C LEU A 178 -44.24 10.79 -3.45
N ARG A 179 -43.40 11.05 -4.45
CA ARG A 179 -43.01 10.05 -5.46
C ARG A 179 -41.79 9.25 -5.04
N GLN A 180 -40.80 9.93 -4.46
CA GLN A 180 -39.54 9.32 -4.02
C GLN A 180 -39.04 10.03 -2.76
N LEU A 181 -38.25 9.31 -1.96
CA LEU A 181 -37.68 9.79 -0.71
C LEU A 181 -36.21 9.36 -0.61
N ALA A 182 -35.37 10.19 -0.01
CA ALA A 182 -33.99 9.87 0.33
C ALA A 182 -33.66 10.45 1.71
N LEU A 183 -32.92 9.69 2.52
CA LEU A 183 -32.52 10.06 3.88
C LEU A 183 -31.01 9.92 4.01
N ALA A 184 -30.38 10.89 4.66
CA ALA A 184 -29.00 10.77 5.14
C ALA A 184 -28.97 11.09 6.64
N VAL A 185 -28.29 10.23 7.39
CA VAL A 185 -28.03 10.42 8.82
C VAL A 185 -26.51 10.39 8.97
N PRO A 186 -25.84 11.55 8.80
CA PRO A 186 -24.39 11.60 8.87
C PRO A 186 -23.91 11.24 10.27
N ASP A 187 -22.86 10.43 10.35
CA ASP A 187 -22.14 10.24 11.61
C ASP A 187 -21.42 11.55 11.99
N SER A 188 -21.12 11.72 13.28
CA SER A 188 -20.46 12.93 13.77
C SER A 188 -19.08 13.08 13.10
N LEU A 189 -18.94 14.05 12.19
CA LEU A 189 -17.66 14.42 11.59
C LEU A 189 -16.94 15.38 12.55
N HIS A 190 -15.74 15.01 13.00
CA HIS A 190 -14.88 15.83 13.87
C HIS A 190 -15.52 16.28 15.20
N GLY A 191 -16.49 15.51 15.72
CA GLY A 191 -17.23 15.86 16.93
C GLY A 191 -18.33 16.90 16.74
N GLU A 192 -18.56 17.39 15.51
CA GLU A 192 -19.74 18.20 15.18
C GLU A 192 -20.93 17.29 14.83
N ASN A 193 -22.06 17.56 15.48
CA ASN A 193 -23.29 16.82 15.27
C ASN A 193 -23.97 17.34 14.00
N ILE A 194 -23.69 16.71 12.85
CA ILE A 194 -24.30 17.12 11.58
C ILE A 194 -25.78 16.71 11.59
N ALA A 195 -26.66 17.69 11.37
CA ALA A 195 -28.09 17.42 11.33
C ALA A 195 -28.46 16.52 10.13
N PRO A 196 -29.32 15.51 10.33
CA PRO A 196 -29.77 14.60 9.28
C PRO A 196 -30.52 15.36 8.19
N VAL A 197 -30.46 14.81 6.98
CA VAL A 197 -30.99 15.43 5.77
C VAL A 197 -32.06 14.52 5.17
N LEU A 198 -33.20 15.11 4.81
CA LEU A 198 -34.27 14.42 4.13
C LEU A 198 -34.54 15.12 2.80
N VAL A 199 -34.59 14.36 1.71
CA VAL A 199 -34.92 14.85 0.38
C VAL A 199 -36.11 14.08 -0.15
N ALA A 200 -37.08 14.79 -0.73
CA ALA A 200 -38.23 14.18 -1.36
C ALA A 200 -38.48 14.77 -2.75
N VAL A 201 -39.12 13.98 -3.61
CA VAL A 201 -39.65 14.43 -4.91
C VAL A 201 -41.17 14.36 -4.85
N THR A 202 -41.84 15.49 -5.09
CA THR A 202 -43.31 15.58 -5.09
C THR A 202 -43.90 15.07 -6.41
N HIS A 203 -45.22 14.82 -6.45
CA HIS A 203 -45.91 14.53 -7.71
C HIS A 203 -45.92 15.71 -8.69
N THR A 204 -45.78 16.94 -8.19
CA THR A 204 -45.66 18.17 -8.99
C THR A 204 -44.26 18.42 -9.55
N GLN A 205 -43.34 17.43 -9.42
CA GLN A 205 -41.95 17.52 -9.87
C GLN A 205 -41.13 18.60 -9.14
N GLU A 206 -41.38 18.79 -7.85
CA GLU A 206 -40.53 19.62 -7.00
C GLU A 206 -39.59 18.74 -6.18
N LEU A 207 -38.33 19.15 -6.12
CA LEU A 207 -37.32 18.60 -5.24
C LEU A 207 -37.33 19.37 -3.92
N VAL A 208 -37.66 18.68 -2.83
CA VAL A 208 -37.85 19.27 -1.50
C VAL A 208 -36.73 18.78 -0.58
N LEU A 209 -35.91 19.71 -0.09
CA LEU A 209 -34.87 19.45 0.90
C LEU A 209 -35.37 19.90 2.28
N TYR A 210 -35.29 19.02 3.27
CA TYR A 210 -35.52 19.35 4.68
C TYR A 210 -34.24 19.16 5.50
N ARG A 211 -33.82 20.21 6.20
CA ARG A 211 -32.71 20.16 7.17
C ARG A 211 -32.90 21.15 8.30
N SER A 212 -32.81 20.69 9.54
CA SER A 212 -32.90 21.52 10.76
C SER A 212 -34.11 22.47 10.79
N GLY A 213 -35.30 21.98 10.43
CA GLY A 213 -36.55 22.74 10.49
C GLY A 213 -36.82 23.69 9.32
N ARG A 214 -35.92 23.76 8.33
CA ARG A 214 -36.13 24.53 7.11
C ARG A 214 -36.34 23.62 5.90
N ILE A 215 -37.19 24.10 5.00
CA ILE A 215 -37.56 23.45 3.75
C ILE A 215 -37.07 24.36 2.62
N GLU A 216 -36.37 23.78 1.66
CA GLU A 216 -35.99 24.41 0.42
C GLU A 216 -36.62 23.62 -0.73
N ARG A 217 -37.09 24.33 -1.76
CA ARG A 217 -37.76 23.72 -2.92
C ARG A 217 -37.10 24.16 -4.21
N HIS A 218 -36.95 23.22 -5.14
CA HIS A 218 -36.45 23.46 -6.49
C HIS A 218 -37.36 22.76 -7.49
N SER A 219 -37.87 23.50 -8.48
CA SER A 219 -38.69 22.91 -9.55
C SER A 219 -37.80 22.13 -10.51
N LEU A 220 -38.25 20.93 -10.90
CA LEU A 220 -37.56 20.08 -11.84
C LEU A 220 -38.25 20.15 -13.21
N SER A 221 -37.46 20.16 -14.28
CA SER A 221 -37.98 20.24 -15.66
C SER A 221 -38.52 18.91 -16.19
N GLU A 222 -38.08 17.80 -15.60
CA GLU A 222 -38.38 16.43 -16.03
C GLU A 222 -38.66 15.53 -14.82
N PRO A 223 -39.42 14.43 -15.00
CA PRO A 223 -39.65 13.48 -13.93
C PRO A 223 -38.35 12.81 -13.46
N VAL A 224 -38.20 12.66 -12.14
CA VAL A 224 -37.07 11.93 -11.55
C VAL A 224 -37.29 10.44 -11.70
N ASP A 225 -36.32 9.76 -12.28
CA ASP A 225 -36.32 8.30 -12.39
C ASP A 225 -35.71 7.67 -11.14
N ASN A 226 -34.54 8.15 -10.70
CA ASN A 226 -33.86 7.68 -9.50
C ASN A 226 -33.12 8.83 -8.82
N MET A 227 -32.99 8.77 -7.50
CA MET A 227 -32.08 9.63 -6.75
C MET A 227 -31.26 8.84 -5.74
N ALA A 228 -30.07 9.34 -5.43
CA ALA A 228 -29.19 8.81 -4.39
C ALA A 228 -28.60 9.97 -3.58
N LEU A 229 -28.74 9.92 -2.26
CA LEU A 229 -28.19 10.92 -1.34
C LEU A 229 -26.97 10.32 -0.65
N SER A 230 -25.85 11.04 -0.66
CA SER A 230 -24.63 10.59 0.03
C SER A 230 -24.86 10.49 1.54
N PRO A 231 -24.21 9.54 2.25
CA PRO A 231 -24.36 9.37 3.70
C PRO A 231 -23.96 10.61 4.51
N ASP A 232 -23.02 11.42 3.99
CA ASP A 232 -22.60 12.71 4.56
C ASP A 232 -23.69 13.81 4.43
N GLY A 233 -24.75 13.58 3.65
CA GLY A 233 -25.85 14.50 3.39
C GLY A 233 -25.45 15.74 2.57
N GLN A 234 -24.30 15.73 1.91
CA GLN A 234 -23.75 16.89 1.17
C GLN A 234 -23.93 16.79 -0.34
N ARG A 235 -24.19 15.60 -0.89
CA ARG A 235 -24.30 15.38 -2.34
C ARG A 235 -25.55 14.57 -2.65
N LEU A 236 -26.34 15.08 -3.59
CA LEU A 236 -27.53 14.41 -4.09
C LEU A 236 -27.38 14.20 -5.60
N PHE A 237 -27.51 12.95 -6.02
CA PHE A 237 -27.49 12.54 -7.42
C PHE A 237 -28.93 12.34 -7.88
N VAL A 238 -29.33 13.01 -8.95
CA VAL A 238 -30.68 12.94 -9.50
C VAL A 238 -30.59 12.56 -10.98
N ARG A 239 -31.22 11.45 -11.37
CA ARG A 239 -31.30 11.00 -12.77
C ARG A 239 -32.67 11.32 -13.36
N GLN A 240 -32.67 11.98 -14.52
CA GLN A 240 -33.83 12.33 -15.34
C GLN A 240 -33.54 11.88 -16.78
N GLY A 241 -34.09 10.74 -17.19
CA GLY A 241 -33.77 10.13 -18.48
C GLY A 241 -32.27 9.85 -18.64
N SER A 242 -31.65 10.45 -19.65
CA SER A 242 -30.20 10.37 -19.90
C SER A 242 -29.39 11.43 -19.16
N THR A 243 -30.03 12.28 -18.35
CA THR A 243 -29.35 13.38 -17.65
C THR A 243 -29.11 13.00 -16.19
N LEU A 244 -27.86 13.12 -15.72
CA LEU A 244 -27.47 12.99 -14.32
C LEU A 244 -27.08 14.37 -13.78
N THR A 245 -27.85 14.87 -12.82
CA THR A 245 -27.55 16.15 -12.15
C THR A 245 -27.01 15.89 -10.76
N VAL A 246 -25.84 16.46 -10.46
CA VAL A 246 -25.24 16.42 -9.13
C VAL A 246 -25.54 17.72 -8.39
N TRP A 247 -26.26 17.62 -7.29
CA TRP A 247 -26.57 18.74 -6.40
C TRP A 247 -25.64 18.70 -5.20
N ARG A 248 -25.13 19.88 -4.82
CA ARG A 248 -24.37 20.09 -3.58
C ARG A 248 -25.29 20.71 -2.54
N ILE A 249 -25.34 20.11 -1.36
CA ILE A 249 -26.09 20.57 -0.20
C ILE A 249 -25.12 21.17 0.80
N HIS A 250 -25.18 22.49 0.99
CA HIS A 250 -24.36 23.20 1.98
C HIS A 250 -25.26 23.90 2.99
N GLY A 251 -25.16 23.49 4.25
CA GLY A 251 -26.12 23.93 5.27
C GLY A 251 -27.55 23.57 4.86
N GLN A 252 -28.38 24.58 4.64
CA GLN A 252 -29.80 24.46 4.27
C GLN A 252 -30.08 24.85 2.81
N GLN A 253 -29.02 25.03 2.01
CA GLN A 253 -29.11 25.41 0.60
C GLN A 253 -28.66 24.28 -0.29
N MET A 254 -29.31 24.16 -1.44
CA MET A 254 -29.03 23.18 -2.47
C MET A 254 -28.75 23.90 -3.78
N ALA A 255 -27.61 23.57 -4.40
CA ALA A 255 -27.20 24.16 -5.66
C ALA A 255 -26.77 23.07 -6.64
N VAL A 256 -27.12 23.23 -7.92
CA VAL A 256 -26.59 22.36 -8.97
C VAL A 256 -25.09 22.58 -9.07
N ARG A 257 -24.32 21.50 -8.94
CA ARG A 257 -22.86 21.52 -9.14
C ARG A 257 -22.53 21.31 -10.60
N GLU A 258 -23.06 20.23 -11.17
CA GLU A 258 -22.82 19.84 -12.56
C GLU A 258 -23.98 18.99 -13.08
N THR A 259 -24.15 18.98 -14.39
CA THR A 259 -25.13 18.15 -15.10
C THR A 259 -24.41 17.42 -16.22
N ILE A 260 -24.57 16.10 -16.25
CA ILE A 260 -23.88 15.21 -17.17
C ILE A 260 -24.93 14.55 -18.06
N ASN A 261 -24.74 14.62 -19.38
CA ASN A 261 -25.54 13.85 -20.32
C ASN A 261 -24.91 12.47 -20.50
N LEU A 262 -25.50 11.46 -19.85
CA LEU A 262 -25.05 10.08 -19.86
C LEU A 262 -25.05 9.48 -21.26
N ALA A 263 -25.93 9.91 -22.17
CA ALA A 263 -25.97 9.39 -23.54
C ALA A 263 -24.69 9.68 -24.35
N ASN A 264 -23.89 10.67 -23.93
CA ASN A 264 -22.65 11.04 -24.59
C ASN A 264 -21.42 10.37 -23.98
N VAL A 265 -21.55 9.78 -22.79
CA VAL A 265 -20.41 9.24 -22.03
C VAL A 265 -20.50 7.74 -21.89
N VAL A 266 -21.71 7.23 -21.69
CA VAL A 266 -21.98 5.84 -21.40
C VAL A 266 -22.47 5.11 -22.66
N GLU A 267 -21.97 3.90 -22.89
CA GLU A 267 -22.33 3.07 -24.05
C GLU A 267 -23.77 2.52 -24.01
N SER A 268 -24.33 2.32 -22.82
CA SER A 268 -25.60 1.63 -22.58
C SER A 268 -26.51 2.39 -21.60
N PRO A 269 -27.82 2.54 -21.87
CA PRO A 269 -28.72 3.31 -21.02
C PRO A 269 -28.70 2.89 -19.55
N VAL A 270 -28.68 3.87 -18.64
CA VAL A 270 -28.65 3.65 -17.19
C VAL A 270 -30.07 3.44 -16.65
N GLN A 271 -30.28 2.35 -15.91
CA GLN A 271 -31.57 2.00 -15.31
C GLN A 271 -31.68 2.44 -13.85
N ALA A 272 -30.61 2.29 -13.07
CA ALA A 272 -30.60 2.53 -11.63
C ALA A 272 -29.23 3.05 -11.16
N MET A 273 -29.19 3.52 -9.92
CA MET A 273 -27.98 4.05 -9.29
C MET A 273 -27.85 3.54 -7.86
N THR A 274 -26.63 3.23 -7.45
CA THR A 274 -26.32 2.75 -6.09
C THR A 274 -25.07 3.42 -5.57
N LEU A 275 -25.06 3.90 -4.33
CA LEU A 275 -23.84 4.40 -3.69
C LEU A 275 -23.11 3.27 -2.97
N LEU A 276 -21.79 3.24 -3.07
CA LEU A 276 -20.94 2.34 -2.27
C LEU A 276 -20.70 2.90 -0.87
N ALA A 277 -20.11 2.09 0.00
CA ALA A 277 -19.65 2.50 1.32
C ALA A 277 -18.85 3.82 1.27
N GLY A 278 -19.14 4.73 2.21
CA GLY A 278 -18.60 6.10 2.24
C GLY A 278 -19.27 7.09 1.29
N GLY A 279 -20.09 6.64 0.33
CA GLY A 279 -20.90 7.47 -0.56
C GLY A 279 -20.13 8.43 -1.46
N ARG A 280 -18.85 8.17 -1.69
CA ARG A 280 -17.99 8.91 -2.63
C ARG A 280 -18.01 8.29 -4.02
N SER A 281 -18.22 6.97 -4.11
CA SER A 281 -18.41 6.24 -5.36
C SER A 281 -19.89 5.98 -5.65
N LEU A 282 -20.33 6.42 -6.82
CA LEU A 282 -21.63 6.14 -7.41
C LEU A 282 -21.50 5.03 -8.45
N MET A 283 -22.32 4.00 -8.34
CA MET A 283 -22.42 2.92 -9.33
C MET A 283 -23.65 3.17 -10.21
N LEU A 284 -23.45 3.25 -11.52
CA LEU A 284 -24.54 3.34 -12.49
C LEU A 284 -24.81 1.95 -13.09
N HIS A 285 -26.06 1.53 -13.06
CA HIS A 285 -26.48 0.21 -13.55
C HIS A 285 -26.92 0.33 -15.00
N HIS A 286 -26.26 -0.36 -15.91
CA HIS A 286 -26.55 -0.29 -17.33
C HIS A 286 -27.54 -1.38 -17.73
N GLN A 287 -28.33 -1.11 -18.77
CA GLN A 287 -29.37 -2.01 -19.26
C GLN A 287 -28.86 -3.34 -19.84
N ASP A 288 -27.63 -3.37 -20.32
CA ASP A 288 -26.94 -4.51 -20.91
C ASP A 288 -26.31 -5.46 -19.87
N GLY A 289 -26.33 -5.08 -18.58
CA GLY A 289 -25.67 -5.82 -17.51
C GLY A 289 -24.35 -5.20 -17.05
N GLY A 290 -23.94 -4.08 -17.67
CA GLY A 290 -22.79 -3.30 -17.27
C GLY A 290 -23.00 -2.56 -15.94
N LEU A 291 -21.91 -2.28 -15.25
CA LEU A 291 -21.90 -1.48 -14.02
C LEU A 291 -20.70 -0.54 -14.04
N SER A 292 -20.92 0.78 -14.15
CA SER A 292 -19.83 1.76 -14.13
C SER A 292 -19.67 2.42 -12.76
N GLN A 293 -18.42 2.62 -12.35
CA GLN A 293 -18.05 3.34 -11.13
C GLN A 293 -17.70 4.80 -11.47
N TRP A 294 -18.31 5.72 -10.74
CA TRP A 294 -18.12 7.16 -10.87
C TRP A 294 -17.76 7.79 -9.53
N PHE A 295 -16.76 8.67 -9.51
CA PHE A 295 -16.46 9.50 -8.36
C PHE A 295 -15.84 10.83 -8.77
N ASP A 296 -15.70 11.75 -7.81
CA ASP A 296 -15.16 13.08 -8.05
C ASP A 296 -13.66 13.03 -8.34
N VAL A 297 -13.29 13.55 -9.51
CA VAL A 297 -11.91 13.73 -9.97
C VAL A 297 -11.67 15.23 -10.15
N VAL A 298 -10.51 15.73 -9.72
CA VAL A 298 -10.16 17.14 -9.91
C VAL A 298 -9.74 17.37 -11.36
N LYS A 299 -10.59 18.07 -12.13
CA LYS A 299 -10.33 18.50 -13.51
C LYS A 299 -10.31 20.02 -13.56
N SER A 300 -9.21 20.61 -14.06
CA SER A 300 -9.02 22.08 -14.12
C SER A 300 -9.27 22.81 -12.79
N GLY A 301 -8.88 22.18 -11.67
CA GLY A 301 -9.03 22.75 -10.33
C GLY A 301 -10.42 22.61 -9.71
N GLN A 302 -11.39 21.95 -10.37
CA GLN A 302 -12.72 21.70 -9.82
C GLN A 302 -13.04 20.19 -9.78
N PRO A 303 -13.79 19.72 -8.77
CA PRO A 303 -14.24 18.33 -8.74
C PRO A 303 -15.33 18.11 -9.80
N SER A 304 -15.12 17.13 -10.66
CA SER A 304 -16.10 16.70 -11.66
C SER A 304 -16.31 15.19 -11.55
N LEU A 305 -17.56 14.76 -11.52
CA LEU A 305 -17.94 13.36 -11.48
C LEU A 305 -17.52 12.70 -12.80
N THR A 306 -16.62 11.73 -12.71
CA THR A 306 -15.98 11.10 -13.86
C THR A 306 -16.19 9.60 -13.82
N GLU A 307 -16.41 8.98 -14.99
CA GLU A 307 -16.39 7.53 -15.13
C GLU A 307 -14.96 7.04 -14.95
N VAL A 308 -14.77 6.11 -14.00
CA VAL A 308 -13.44 5.63 -13.62
C VAL A 308 -13.24 4.21 -14.12
N ARG A 309 -14.27 3.36 -14.02
CA ARG A 309 -14.21 1.94 -14.35
C ARG A 309 -15.55 1.44 -14.85
N LEU A 310 -15.52 0.44 -15.72
CA LEU A 310 -16.68 -0.31 -16.19
C LEU A 310 -16.50 -1.80 -15.87
N PHE A 311 -17.51 -2.40 -15.23
CA PHE A 311 -17.60 -3.82 -14.94
C PHE A 311 -18.71 -4.46 -15.77
N GLN A 312 -18.59 -5.76 -16.03
CA GLN A 312 -19.66 -6.57 -16.64
C GLN A 312 -20.05 -7.71 -15.68
N PRO A 313 -20.75 -7.40 -14.57
CA PRO A 313 -21.12 -8.38 -13.54
C PRO A 313 -22.32 -9.26 -13.90
N ALA A 314 -23.16 -8.84 -14.85
CA ALA A 314 -24.41 -9.49 -15.18
C ALA A 314 -24.59 -9.63 -16.69
N LYS A 315 -25.56 -10.44 -17.10
CA LYS A 315 -26.05 -10.51 -18.48
C LYS A 315 -27.49 -10.03 -18.51
N GLY A 316 -27.72 -8.82 -19.03
CA GLY A 316 -29.07 -8.22 -19.08
C GLY A 316 -29.46 -7.54 -17.77
N LYS A 317 -30.74 -7.61 -17.39
CA LYS A 317 -31.25 -6.89 -16.22
C LYS A 317 -30.73 -7.52 -14.92
N PHE A 318 -30.46 -6.66 -13.93
CA PHE A 318 -29.96 -7.10 -12.64
C PHE A 318 -30.41 -6.19 -11.50
N VAL A 319 -30.35 -6.74 -10.28
CA VAL A 319 -30.49 -6.02 -9.01
C VAL A 319 -29.14 -6.03 -8.32
N ALA A 320 -28.76 -4.91 -7.72
CA ALA A 320 -27.50 -4.82 -6.98
C ALA A 320 -27.71 -4.34 -5.55
N SER A 321 -26.87 -4.81 -4.65
CA SER A 321 -26.85 -4.39 -3.25
C SER A 321 -25.40 -4.08 -2.83
N PRO A 322 -25.10 -2.88 -2.34
CA PRO A 322 -23.78 -2.56 -1.84
C PRO A 322 -23.57 -3.15 -0.44
N GLU A 323 -22.31 -3.37 -0.08
CA GLU A 323 -21.91 -3.69 1.28
C GLU A 323 -21.85 -2.42 2.15
N LEU A 324 -22.05 -2.57 3.48
CA LEU A 324 -22.09 -1.44 4.42
C LEU A 324 -20.73 -0.79 4.66
N HIS A 325 -19.68 -1.59 4.88
CA HIS A 325 -18.37 -1.11 5.36
C HIS A 325 -17.25 -1.21 4.32
N ARG A 326 -17.43 -2.01 3.27
CA ARG A 326 -16.44 -2.20 2.20
C ARG A 326 -17.04 -1.82 0.86
N LYS A 327 -16.19 -1.58 -0.13
CA LYS A 327 -16.59 -1.19 -1.49
C LYS A 327 -16.98 -2.39 -2.35
N SER A 328 -17.57 -3.40 -1.72
CA SER A 328 -18.11 -4.58 -2.39
C SER A 328 -19.55 -4.33 -2.80
N ILE A 329 -19.97 -4.95 -3.89
CA ILE A 329 -21.37 -4.96 -4.34
C ILE A 329 -21.72 -6.35 -4.87
N ALA A 330 -22.87 -6.85 -4.44
CA ALA A 330 -23.48 -8.06 -4.99
C ALA A 330 -24.43 -7.67 -6.13
N VAL A 331 -24.45 -8.47 -7.18
CA VAL A 331 -25.29 -8.30 -8.36
C VAL A 331 -26.01 -9.61 -8.65
N ALA A 332 -27.33 -9.60 -8.71
CA ALA A 332 -28.16 -10.74 -9.09
C ALA A 332 -28.76 -10.46 -10.47
N ASP A 333 -28.55 -11.35 -11.43
CA ASP A 333 -29.06 -11.20 -12.79
C ASP A 333 -30.36 -11.97 -13.03
N GLU A 334 -31.03 -11.66 -14.14
CA GLU A 334 -32.29 -12.30 -14.54
C GLU A 334 -32.13 -13.79 -14.95
N GLN A 335 -30.90 -14.25 -15.18
CA GLN A 335 -30.58 -15.65 -15.48
C GLN A 335 -30.35 -16.48 -14.21
N GLY A 336 -30.50 -15.88 -13.03
CA GLY A 336 -30.30 -16.54 -11.75
C GLY A 336 -28.83 -16.58 -11.30
N GLY A 337 -27.94 -15.87 -11.99
CA GLY A 337 -26.54 -15.68 -11.63
C GLY A 337 -26.38 -14.66 -10.50
N LEU A 338 -25.40 -14.92 -9.63
CA LEU A 338 -24.95 -13.99 -8.60
C LEU A 338 -23.50 -13.62 -8.84
N SER A 339 -23.20 -12.33 -8.83
CA SER A 339 -21.84 -11.79 -8.93
C SER A 339 -21.50 -11.06 -7.65
N LEU A 340 -20.29 -11.28 -7.13
CA LEU A 340 -19.70 -10.45 -6.08
C LEU A 340 -18.50 -9.72 -6.68
N LEU A 341 -18.49 -8.39 -6.60
CA LEU A 341 -17.36 -7.57 -7.05
C LEU A 341 -16.89 -6.62 -5.95
N HIS A 342 -15.62 -6.26 -5.97
CA HIS A 342 -15.05 -5.19 -5.15
C HIS A 342 -14.49 -4.09 -6.06
N ALA A 343 -15.00 -2.87 -5.92
CA ALA A 343 -14.80 -1.82 -6.93
C ALA A 343 -13.34 -1.36 -7.08
N THR A 344 -12.58 -1.25 -5.98
CA THR A 344 -11.20 -0.74 -6.00
C THR A 344 -10.17 -1.77 -6.48
N SER A 345 -10.37 -3.03 -6.12
CA SER A 345 -9.44 -4.12 -6.44
C SER A 345 -9.81 -4.83 -7.74
N GLU A 346 -10.97 -4.51 -8.30
CA GLU A 346 -11.54 -5.09 -9.52
C GLU A 346 -11.72 -6.62 -9.44
N LYS A 347 -11.73 -7.15 -8.21
CA LYS A 347 -11.93 -8.57 -7.95
C LYS A 347 -13.40 -8.88 -8.15
N GLN A 348 -13.71 -9.70 -9.16
CA GLN A 348 -15.06 -10.14 -9.48
C GLN A 348 -15.14 -11.67 -9.45
N ARG A 349 -16.24 -12.21 -8.91
CA ARG A 349 -16.57 -13.63 -8.96
C ARG A 349 -18.03 -13.81 -9.33
N TYR A 350 -18.28 -14.59 -10.37
CA TYR A 350 -19.62 -15.00 -10.81
C TYR A 350 -19.96 -16.41 -10.31
N PHE A 351 -21.18 -16.59 -9.84
CA PHE A 351 -21.79 -17.81 -9.34
C PHE A 351 -23.03 -18.11 -10.19
N ALA A 352 -22.95 -19.13 -11.04
CA ALA A 352 -24.03 -19.47 -11.97
C ALA A 352 -25.20 -20.17 -11.27
N ALA A 353 -26.44 -19.86 -11.69
CA ALA A 353 -27.67 -20.60 -11.32
C ALA A 353 -27.86 -20.77 -9.80
N MET A 354 -27.66 -19.70 -9.04
CA MET A 354 -27.86 -19.67 -7.59
C MET A 354 -29.28 -19.28 -7.18
N LEU A 355 -30.00 -18.60 -8.08
CA LEU A 355 -31.35 -18.10 -7.90
C LEU A 355 -32.26 -18.62 -9.02
N ASP A 356 -33.53 -18.84 -8.70
CA ASP A 356 -34.53 -19.31 -9.67
C ASP A 356 -35.00 -18.15 -10.59
N THR A 357 -35.11 -16.95 -10.02
CA THR A 357 -35.59 -15.73 -10.69
C THR A 357 -34.93 -14.49 -10.07
N LEU A 358 -35.04 -13.35 -10.77
CA LEU A 358 -34.51 -12.08 -10.29
C LEU A 358 -35.17 -11.68 -8.95
N PRO A 359 -34.39 -11.43 -7.88
CA PRO A 359 -34.95 -11.12 -6.58
C PRO A 359 -35.58 -9.73 -6.55
N GLN A 360 -36.68 -9.59 -5.80
CA GLN A 360 -37.37 -8.31 -5.62
C GLN A 360 -36.55 -7.37 -4.72
N ALA A 361 -35.89 -7.94 -3.70
CA ALA A 361 -35.00 -7.22 -2.80
C ALA A 361 -33.77 -8.08 -2.46
N MET A 362 -32.64 -7.41 -2.27
CA MET A 362 -31.37 -8.03 -1.90
C MET A 362 -30.63 -7.13 -0.92
N ALA A 363 -30.02 -7.74 0.12
CA ALA A 363 -29.21 -7.00 1.09
C ALA A 363 -28.12 -7.87 1.70
N PHE A 364 -26.98 -7.27 2.01
CA PHE A 364 -25.98 -7.89 2.87
C PHE A 364 -26.41 -7.84 4.35
N SER A 365 -25.95 -8.81 5.14
CA SER A 365 -25.93 -8.66 6.59
C SER A 365 -24.98 -7.51 6.99
N PRO A 366 -25.15 -6.87 8.16
CA PRO A 366 -24.28 -5.76 8.56
C PRO A 366 -22.78 -6.10 8.61
N ARG A 367 -22.43 -7.38 8.80
CA ARG A 367 -21.04 -7.89 8.80
C ARG A 367 -20.59 -8.44 7.44
N ALA A 368 -21.49 -8.42 6.46
CA ALA A 368 -21.30 -9.01 5.13
C ALA A 368 -20.87 -10.48 5.13
N GLN A 369 -21.23 -11.23 6.17
CA GLN A 369 -21.05 -12.68 6.25
C GLN A 369 -22.21 -13.42 5.59
N ALA A 370 -23.26 -12.69 5.21
CA ALA A 370 -24.38 -13.23 4.48
C ALA A 370 -24.96 -12.26 3.45
N LEU A 371 -25.53 -12.83 2.39
CA LEU A 371 -26.37 -12.15 1.42
C LEU A 371 -27.78 -12.72 1.51
N ILE A 372 -28.77 -11.84 1.59
CA ILE A 372 -30.18 -12.17 1.74
C ILE A 372 -30.87 -11.73 0.46
N THR A 373 -31.70 -12.61 -0.09
CA THR A 373 -32.53 -12.32 -1.26
C THR A 373 -33.97 -12.66 -0.93
N ALA A 374 -34.92 -11.87 -1.45
CA ALA A 374 -36.35 -12.09 -1.29
C ALA A 374 -37.04 -12.11 -2.65
N THR A 375 -37.79 -13.19 -2.91
CA THR A 375 -38.50 -13.42 -4.17
C THR A 375 -39.84 -14.07 -3.87
N ASP A 376 -40.95 -13.42 -4.23
CA ASP A 376 -42.32 -13.93 -4.05
C ASP A 376 -42.62 -14.46 -2.64
N GLY A 377 -42.14 -13.74 -1.60
CA GLY A 377 -42.33 -14.10 -0.19
C GLY A 377 -41.36 -15.18 0.34
N VAL A 378 -40.57 -15.79 -0.55
CA VAL A 378 -39.51 -16.74 -0.20
C VAL A 378 -38.18 -16.00 -0.07
N TRP A 379 -37.51 -16.23 1.05
CA TRP A 379 -36.23 -15.63 1.39
C TRP A 379 -35.15 -16.69 1.33
N GLN A 380 -34.06 -16.37 0.64
CA GLN A 380 -32.90 -17.25 0.53
C GLN A 380 -31.68 -16.58 1.16
N TRP A 381 -31.00 -17.36 2.00
CA TRP A 381 -29.83 -16.96 2.76
C TRP A 381 -28.58 -17.61 2.19
N PHE A 382 -27.63 -16.79 1.80
CA PHE A 382 -26.32 -17.22 1.35
C PHE A 382 -25.27 -16.83 2.36
N ALA A 383 -24.48 -17.78 2.85
CA ALA A 383 -23.27 -17.48 3.59
C ALA A 383 -22.21 -16.98 2.60
N VAL A 384 -21.61 -15.83 2.89
CA VAL A 384 -20.61 -15.15 2.05
C VAL A 384 -19.28 -15.19 2.79
N ASP A 385 -18.28 -15.82 2.19
CA ASP A 385 -16.90 -15.78 2.65
C ASP A 385 -16.04 -15.03 1.62
N ASN A 386 -15.65 -13.81 1.99
CA ASN A 386 -14.78 -12.95 1.22
C ASN A 386 -13.89 -12.16 2.19
N PRO A 387 -12.80 -12.76 2.70
CA PRO A 387 -12.01 -12.18 3.79
C PRO A 387 -11.11 -11.03 3.33
N HIS A 388 -10.67 -11.04 2.06
CA HIS A 388 -9.72 -10.08 1.50
C HIS A 388 -10.19 -9.55 0.13
N PRO A 389 -11.34 -8.83 0.06
CA PRO A 389 -11.83 -8.26 -1.19
C PRO A 389 -10.93 -7.15 -1.75
N GLU A 390 -10.29 -6.36 -0.89
CA GLU A 390 -9.46 -5.20 -1.25
C GLU A 390 -8.10 -5.57 -1.88
N VAL A 391 -7.73 -6.85 -1.87
CA VAL A 391 -6.46 -7.34 -2.42
C VAL A 391 -6.68 -8.15 -3.69
N SER A 392 -6.04 -7.72 -4.77
CA SER A 392 -5.92 -8.45 -6.04
C SER A 392 -4.51 -8.28 -6.60
N VAL A 393 -4.15 -9.06 -7.62
CA VAL A 393 -2.85 -8.86 -8.31
C VAL A 393 -2.77 -7.45 -8.91
N HIS A 394 -3.87 -6.99 -9.51
CA HIS A 394 -4.00 -5.63 -10.03
C HIS A 394 -3.77 -4.57 -8.93
N SER A 395 -4.44 -4.68 -7.78
CA SER A 395 -4.33 -3.66 -6.72
C SER A 395 -2.94 -3.57 -6.08
N LEU A 396 -2.16 -4.66 -6.12
CA LEU A 396 -0.81 -4.72 -5.58
C LEU A 396 0.24 -4.15 -6.54
N TRP A 397 0.11 -4.41 -7.85
CA TRP A 397 1.17 -4.20 -8.85
C TRP A 397 0.87 -3.16 -9.92
N GLU A 398 -0.39 -2.78 -10.11
CA GLU A 398 -0.83 -1.82 -11.13
C GLU A 398 -1.30 -0.50 -10.50
N LYS A 399 -1.47 0.53 -11.35
CA LYS A 399 -1.94 1.84 -10.89
C LYS A 399 -3.44 1.74 -10.64
N VAL A 400 -3.86 2.09 -9.43
CA VAL A 400 -5.27 2.09 -9.05
C VAL A 400 -5.75 3.53 -8.96
N TRP A 401 -6.88 3.82 -9.58
CA TRP A 401 -7.56 5.09 -9.38
C TRP A 401 -8.36 5.05 -8.08
N TYR A 402 -7.82 5.72 -7.06
CA TYR A 402 -8.43 5.85 -5.74
C TYR A 402 -9.31 7.11 -5.65
N GLU A 403 -10.27 7.10 -4.73
CA GLU A 403 -11.14 8.26 -4.55
C GLU A 403 -10.35 9.50 -4.09
N GLY A 404 -10.67 10.65 -4.69
CA GLY A 404 -9.99 11.92 -4.41
C GLY A 404 -8.65 12.10 -5.14
N TYR A 405 -8.18 11.10 -5.89
CA TYR A 405 -7.00 11.22 -6.74
C TYR A 405 -7.38 11.70 -8.14
N ALA A 406 -6.55 12.57 -8.71
CA ALA A 406 -6.77 13.11 -10.06
C ALA A 406 -6.55 12.05 -11.16
N GLU A 407 -5.71 11.05 -10.89
CA GLU A 407 -5.29 10.03 -11.83
C GLU A 407 -4.97 8.70 -11.11
N PRO A 408 -4.87 7.58 -11.85
CA PRO A 408 -4.40 6.32 -11.29
C PRO A 408 -2.95 6.39 -10.78
N GLN A 409 -2.69 5.92 -9.56
CA GLN A 409 -1.38 5.99 -8.93
C GLN A 409 -1.03 4.71 -8.15
N TYR A 410 0.28 4.51 -7.91
CA TYR A 410 0.78 3.52 -6.97
C TYR A 410 0.81 4.15 -5.58
N VAL A 411 -0.04 3.70 -4.68
CA VAL A 411 -0.15 4.29 -3.33
C VAL A 411 -0.09 3.20 -2.28
N TRP A 412 0.79 3.41 -1.30
CA TRP A 412 0.80 2.68 -0.05
C TRP A 412 0.28 3.58 1.07
N GLN A 413 -0.90 3.25 1.57
CA GLN A 413 -1.56 3.90 2.71
C GLN A 413 -2.42 2.84 3.41
N SER A 414 -1.91 2.33 4.53
CA SER A 414 -2.52 1.20 5.26
C SER A 414 -3.54 1.60 6.31
N THR A 415 -3.53 2.85 6.76
CA THR A 415 -4.44 3.35 7.82
C THR A 415 -5.06 4.70 7.47
N SER A 416 -6.25 4.95 8.04
CA SER A 416 -6.83 6.29 8.12
C SER A 416 -7.67 6.44 9.38
N ALA A 417 -8.12 7.67 9.64
CA ALA A 417 -8.99 7.99 10.77
C ALA A 417 -10.49 7.76 10.49
N ASP A 418 -10.86 7.30 9.29
CA ASP A 418 -12.26 7.12 8.86
C ASP A 418 -12.60 5.62 8.75
N ASP A 419 -13.77 5.21 9.26
CA ASP A 419 -14.26 3.82 9.21
C ASP A 419 -14.64 3.38 7.78
N THR A 420 -14.81 4.33 6.85
CA THR A 420 -15.12 4.06 5.43
C THR A 420 -13.87 4.08 4.54
N PHE A 421 -12.70 3.85 5.14
CA PHE A 421 -11.41 3.94 4.48
C PHE A 421 -11.24 2.97 3.30
N GLU A 422 -10.72 3.49 2.20
CA GLU A 422 -10.21 2.71 1.09
C GLU A 422 -8.73 2.37 1.29
N ALA A 423 -8.45 1.13 1.69
CA ALA A 423 -7.09 0.65 1.87
C ALA A 423 -6.29 0.71 0.55
N LYS A 424 -5.09 1.30 0.60
CA LYS A 424 -4.18 1.42 -0.54
C LYS A 424 -2.93 0.60 -0.26
N LEU A 425 -2.82 -0.58 -0.86
CA LEU A 425 -1.83 -1.58 -0.48
C LEU A 425 -0.83 -1.89 -1.61
N SER A 426 -0.58 -0.94 -2.51
CA SER A 426 0.33 -1.15 -3.65
C SER A 426 1.75 -1.41 -3.17
N VAL A 427 2.35 -2.53 -3.54
CA VAL A 427 3.72 -2.90 -3.10
C VAL A 427 4.80 -2.20 -3.91
N VAL A 428 4.45 -1.57 -5.04
CA VAL A 428 5.40 -0.95 -5.98
C VAL A 428 6.23 0.16 -5.34
N PRO A 429 5.65 1.13 -4.58
CA PRO A 429 6.43 2.22 -3.98
C PRO A 429 7.47 1.71 -2.97
N VAL A 430 7.13 0.67 -2.20
CA VAL A 430 8.04 0.13 -1.18
C VAL A 430 9.17 -0.73 -1.79
N ILE A 431 8.90 -1.42 -2.92
CA ILE A 431 9.94 -2.09 -3.72
C ILE A 431 10.86 -1.05 -4.36
N PHE A 432 10.27 -0.01 -4.94
CA PHE A 432 11.00 1.10 -5.56
C PHE A 432 11.94 1.76 -4.55
N GLY A 433 11.44 2.08 -3.34
CA GLY A 433 12.27 2.64 -2.28
C GLY A 433 13.44 1.74 -1.89
N THR A 434 13.23 0.42 -1.78
CA THR A 434 14.31 -0.55 -1.52
C THR A 434 15.40 -0.50 -2.59
N LEU A 435 15.02 -0.47 -3.87
CA LEU A 435 15.97 -0.39 -4.98
C LEU A 435 16.68 0.96 -5.03
N LYS A 436 15.95 2.06 -4.83
CA LYS A 436 16.46 3.44 -4.79
C LYS A 436 17.56 3.59 -3.73
N VAL A 437 17.30 3.11 -2.51
CA VAL A 437 18.30 3.12 -1.43
C VAL A 437 19.51 2.29 -1.77
N ALA A 438 19.31 1.04 -2.22
CA ALA A 438 20.41 0.15 -2.53
C ALA A 438 21.31 0.73 -3.64
N LEU A 439 20.70 1.33 -4.66
CA LEU A 439 21.42 2.00 -5.75
C LEU A 439 22.29 3.15 -5.22
N PHE A 440 21.73 4.08 -4.44
CA PHE A 440 22.49 5.24 -3.95
C PHE A 440 23.55 4.85 -2.92
N ALA A 441 23.27 3.88 -2.06
CA ALA A 441 24.28 3.34 -1.14
C ALA A 441 25.46 2.72 -1.91
N LEU A 442 25.20 1.94 -2.96
CA LEU A 442 26.25 1.32 -3.76
C LEU A 442 27.00 2.32 -4.65
N ALA A 443 26.32 3.35 -5.17
CA ALA A 443 26.97 4.42 -5.91
C ALA A 443 28.07 5.11 -5.08
N PHE A 444 27.86 5.22 -3.77
CA PHE A 444 28.88 5.71 -2.83
C PHE A 444 29.87 4.61 -2.41
N ALA A 445 29.37 3.45 -2.00
CA ALA A 445 30.17 2.40 -1.38
C ALA A 445 31.13 1.70 -2.35
N VAL A 446 30.67 1.37 -3.56
CA VAL A 446 31.44 0.54 -4.50
C VAL A 446 32.73 1.22 -4.96
N PRO A 447 32.72 2.48 -5.45
CA PRO A 447 33.96 3.13 -5.86
C PRO A 447 34.94 3.30 -4.70
N MET A 448 34.44 3.65 -3.52
CA MET A 448 35.25 3.87 -2.33
C MET A 448 35.87 2.56 -1.82
N ALA A 449 35.06 1.50 -1.68
CA ALA A 449 35.51 0.21 -1.15
C ALA A 449 36.47 -0.50 -2.12
N ILE A 450 36.15 -0.57 -3.42
CA ILE A 450 37.04 -1.20 -4.41
C ILE A 450 38.33 -0.39 -4.56
N GLY A 451 38.25 0.94 -4.62
CA GLY A 451 39.44 1.79 -4.67
C GLY A 451 40.35 1.60 -3.46
N ALA A 452 39.78 1.57 -2.25
CA ALA A 452 40.50 1.29 -1.02
C ALA A 452 41.10 -0.12 -0.99
N ALA A 453 40.37 -1.13 -1.48
CA ALA A 453 40.84 -2.52 -1.56
C ALA A 453 42.01 -2.67 -2.53
N ILE A 454 41.93 -2.05 -3.70
CA ILE A 454 43.03 -2.02 -4.69
C ILE A 454 44.27 -1.38 -4.08
N TYR A 455 44.12 -0.22 -3.44
CA TYR A 455 45.25 0.46 -2.83
C TYR A 455 45.89 -0.36 -1.70
N THR A 456 45.05 -0.92 -0.81
CA THR A 456 45.51 -1.69 0.35
C THR A 456 46.15 -3.02 -0.02
N ALA A 457 45.60 -3.74 -0.99
CA ALA A 457 46.10 -5.06 -1.37
C ALA A 457 47.31 -5.01 -2.33
N TYR A 458 47.43 -3.97 -3.18
CA TYR A 458 48.44 -3.93 -4.24
C TYR A 458 49.53 -2.86 -4.05
N PHE A 459 49.21 -1.68 -3.52
CA PHE A 459 50.15 -0.55 -3.44
C PHE A 459 50.66 -0.26 -2.02
N MET A 460 49.90 -0.65 -0.99
CA MET A 460 50.20 -0.32 0.40
C MET A 460 51.34 -1.18 0.97
N SER A 461 52.20 -0.57 1.80
CA SER A 461 53.22 -1.31 2.53
C SER A 461 52.63 -2.21 3.62
N SER A 462 53.29 -3.34 3.88
CA SER A 462 52.80 -4.38 4.80
C SER A 462 52.57 -3.89 6.23
N GLY A 463 53.37 -2.92 6.70
CA GLY A 463 53.20 -2.31 8.03
C GLY A 463 51.92 -1.51 8.16
N LEU A 464 51.60 -0.68 7.16
CA LEU A 464 50.39 0.14 7.18
C LEU A 464 49.13 -0.71 6.98
N ARG A 465 49.19 -1.73 6.13
CA ARG A 465 48.09 -2.67 5.92
C ARG A 465 47.65 -3.35 7.22
N LYS A 466 48.60 -3.71 8.10
CA LYS A 466 48.32 -4.31 9.43
C LYS A 466 47.48 -3.41 10.34
N VAL A 467 47.44 -2.11 10.07
CA VAL A 467 46.60 -1.15 10.81
C VAL A 467 45.30 -0.87 10.05
N VAL A 468 45.40 -0.50 8.77
CA VAL A 468 44.25 -0.05 7.98
C VAL A 468 43.19 -1.14 7.82
N LYS A 469 43.58 -2.37 7.48
CA LYS A 469 42.60 -3.44 7.23
C LYS A 469 41.75 -3.73 8.48
N PRO A 470 42.34 -4.01 9.67
CA PRO A 470 41.55 -4.20 10.89
C PRO A 470 40.70 -2.99 11.26
N THR A 471 41.18 -1.76 11.04
CA THR A 471 40.39 -0.55 11.32
C THR A 471 39.13 -0.48 10.46
N VAL A 472 39.24 -0.76 9.16
CA VAL A 472 38.07 -0.77 8.27
C VAL A 472 37.10 -1.89 8.64
N GLU A 473 37.61 -3.09 8.98
CA GLU A 473 36.77 -4.21 9.43
C GLU A 473 36.05 -3.91 10.75
N THR A 474 36.67 -3.14 11.65
CA THR A 474 36.06 -2.74 12.93
C THR A 474 34.85 -1.82 12.73
N ILE A 475 34.79 -1.06 11.62
CA ILE A 475 33.62 -0.22 11.28
C ILE A 475 32.38 -1.09 11.07
N GLU A 476 32.52 -2.33 10.58
CA GLU A 476 31.40 -3.26 10.38
C GLU A 476 30.73 -3.68 11.70
N ALA A 477 31.47 -3.64 12.82
CA ALA A 477 30.96 -3.97 14.14
C ALA A 477 30.07 -2.86 14.75
N LEU A 478 30.02 -1.67 14.13
CA LEU A 478 29.16 -0.58 14.60
C LEU A 478 27.68 -0.97 14.45
N PRO A 479 26.86 -0.84 15.50
CA PRO A 479 25.42 -1.07 15.41
C PRO A 479 24.76 -0.14 14.38
N THR A 480 24.04 -0.73 13.42
CA THR A 480 23.41 0.03 12.33
C THR A 480 22.36 1.03 12.83
N VAL A 481 21.71 0.75 13.96
CA VAL A 481 20.81 1.68 14.67
C VAL A 481 21.53 2.97 15.05
N ILE A 482 22.78 2.90 15.52
CA ILE A 482 23.56 4.10 15.91
C ILE A 482 23.88 4.93 14.67
N ILE A 483 24.27 4.28 13.57
CA ILE A 483 24.53 4.96 12.29
C ILE A 483 23.25 5.63 11.78
N GLY A 484 22.10 4.93 11.80
CA GLY A 484 20.81 5.47 11.42
C GLY A 484 20.37 6.66 12.27
N PHE A 485 20.56 6.58 13.59
CA PHE A 485 20.26 7.65 14.52
C PHE A 485 21.12 8.90 14.26
N LEU A 486 22.44 8.74 14.09
CA LEU A 486 23.34 9.84 13.73
C LEU A 486 22.99 10.42 12.35
N ALA A 487 22.60 9.59 11.40
CA ALA A 487 22.16 10.03 10.09
C ALA A 487 20.90 10.89 10.16
N GLY A 488 19.88 10.44 10.91
CA GLY A 488 18.60 11.13 11.00
C GLY A 488 18.57 12.38 11.89
N LEU A 489 19.40 12.43 12.95
CA LEU A 489 19.39 13.54 13.93
C LEU A 489 20.53 14.53 13.79
N TRP A 490 21.66 14.14 13.20
CA TRP A 490 22.81 15.03 13.01
C TRP A 490 23.11 15.27 11.54
N LEU A 491 23.28 14.21 10.73
CA LEU A 491 23.67 14.38 9.33
C LEU A 491 22.56 15.05 8.51
N ALA A 492 21.31 14.61 8.65
CA ALA A 492 20.17 15.17 7.93
C ALA A 492 19.99 16.68 8.14
N PRO A 493 19.91 17.20 9.39
CA PRO A 493 19.87 18.63 9.63
C PRO A 493 21.12 19.37 9.13
N TRP A 494 22.31 18.76 9.25
CA TRP A 494 23.55 19.36 8.77
C TRP A 494 23.58 19.50 7.24
N VAL A 495 23.14 18.47 6.51
CA VAL A 495 23.01 18.48 5.05
C VAL A 495 21.96 19.51 4.61
N GLU A 496 20.83 19.61 5.31
CA GLU A 496 19.79 20.60 5.02
C GLU A 496 20.33 22.04 5.12
N GLN A 497 21.12 22.33 6.15
CA GLN A 497 21.68 23.67 6.36
C GLN A 497 22.85 24.01 5.43
N HIS A 498 23.50 23.00 4.82
CA HIS A 498 24.74 23.18 4.05
C HIS A 498 24.67 22.50 2.68
N LEU A 499 23.49 22.48 2.06
CA LEU A 499 23.25 21.71 0.84
C LEU A 499 24.24 22.03 -0.30
N PRO A 500 24.54 23.31 -0.62
CA PRO A 500 25.53 23.64 -1.65
C PRO A 500 26.94 23.14 -1.30
N THR A 501 27.33 23.20 -0.03
CA THR A 501 28.62 22.70 0.47
C THR A 501 28.76 21.20 0.24
N VAL A 502 27.70 20.42 0.47
CA VAL A 502 27.71 18.96 0.29
C VAL A 502 27.94 18.58 -1.18
N PHE A 503 27.22 19.20 -2.10
CA PHE A 503 27.41 18.96 -3.53
C PHE A 503 28.80 19.40 -4.01
N LEU A 504 29.29 20.52 -3.48
CA LEU A 504 30.62 21.01 -3.81
C LEU A 504 31.73 20.09 -3.28
N LEU A 505 31.57 19.51 -2.08
CA LEU A 505 32.50 18.48 -1.57
C LEU A 505 32.55 17.26 -2.47
N LEU A 506 31.39 16.75 -2.91
CA LEU A 506 31.29 15.59 -3.80
C LEU A 506 32.07 15.81 -5.11
N LEU A 507 32.09 17.04 -5.63
CA LEU A 507 32.82 17.41 -6.84
C LEU A 507 34.30 17.73 -6.57
N MET A 508 34.60 18.52 -5.53
CA MET A 508 35.95 19.02 -5.26
C MET A 508 36.90 17.92 -4.80
N VAL A 509 36.43 16.97 -3.98
CA VAL A 509 37.30 15.88 -3.48
C VAL A 509 37.98 15.11 -4.62
N PRO A 510 37.27 14.52 -5.61
CA PRO A 510 37.92 13.80 -6.69
C PRO A 510 38.79 14.72 -7.56
N LEU A 511 38.34 15.94 -7.88
CA LEU A 511 39.10 16.87 -8.72
C LEU A 511 40.41 17.32 -8.06
N CYS A 512 40.35 17.70 -6.78
CA CYS A 512 41.52 18.14 -6.04
C CYS A 512 42.49 16.98 -5.74
N LEU A 513 42.00 15.76 -5.51
CA LEU A 513 42.87 14.59 -5.40
C LEU A 513 43.59 14.27 -6.71
N LEU A 514 42.92 14.39 -7.85
CA LEU A 514 43.55 14.26 -9.17
C LEU A 514 44.60 15.36 -9.39
N GLY A 515 44.27 16.60 -9.04
CA GLY A 515 45.20 17.74 -9.08
C GLY A 515 46.41 17.54 -8.17
N LEU A 516 46.20 17.11 -6.93
CA LEU A 516 47.26 16.79 -5.97
C LEU A 516 48.15 15.65 -6.47
N SER A 517 47.57 14.64 -7.11
CA SER A 517 48.32 13.55 -7.75
C SER A 517 49.18 14.06 -8.91
N MET A 518 48.68 15.01 -9.71
CA MET A 518 49.45 15.64 -10.78
C MET A 518 50.58 16.52 -10.25
N ILE A 519 50.32 17.33 -9.22
CA ILE A 519 51.33 18.14 -8.53
C ILE A 519 52.39 17.24 -7.91
N TRP A 520 51.97 16.15 -7.25
CA TRP A 520 52.87 15.18 -6.67
C TRP A 520 53.81 14.63 -7.74
N ARG A 521 53.30 14.31 -8.95
CA ARG A 521 54.11 13.86 -10.10
C ARG A 521 55.15 14.88 -10.55
N MET A 522 54.87 16.18 -10.44
CA MET A 522 55.79 17.27 -10.79
C MET A 522 56.94 17.44 -9.79
N ILE A 523 56.83 16.93 -8.56
CA ILE A 523 57.91 17.00 -7.56
C ILE A 523 59.17 16.26 -8.09
N PRO A 524 60.35 16.90 -8.09
CA PRO A 524 61.59 16.30 -8.58
C PRO A 524 61.93 14.96 -7.90
N ARG A 525 62.43 14.00 -8.69
CA ARG A 525 62.73 12.63 -8.23
C ARG A 525 63.72 12.59 -7.05
N TYR A 526 64.61 13.58 -6.91
CA TYR A 526 65.56 13.66 -5.79
C TYR A 526 64.87 13.93 -4.44
N VAL A 527 63.78 14.70 -4.43
CA VAL A 527 62.98 14.98 -3.23
C VAL A 527 62.15 13.76 -2.87
N ARG A 528 61.48 13.15 -3.86
CA ARG A 528 60.58 12.01 -3.63
C ARG A 528 61.31 10.79 -3.05
N ARG A 529 62.59 10.59 -3.41
CA ARG A 529 63.42 9.48 -2.87
C ARG A 529 63.82 9.65 -1.40
N ARG A 530 63.77 10.87 -0.84
CA ARG A 530 64.06 11.13 0.58
C ARG A 530 62.85 10.94 1.48
N LEU A 531 61.66 10.83 0.90
CA LEU A 531 60.42 10.65 1.64
C LEU A 531 60.17 9.16 1.91
N PRO A 532 59.61 8.81 3.09
CA PRO A 532 59.24 7.42 3.38
C PRO A 532 58.18 6.90 2.40
N ASP A 533 58.13 5.58 2.20
CA ASP A 533 57.28 4.92 1.19
C ASP A 533 55.78 5.27 1.29
N ASN A 534 55.30 5.69 2.47
CA ASN A 534 53.91 6.07 2.74
C ASN A 534 53.67 7.59 2.85
N ALA A 535 54.66 8.44 2.51
CA ALA A 535 54.57 9.89 2.67
C ALA A 535 53.39 10.54 1.94
N GLN A 536 52.80 9.86 0.96
CA GLN A 536 51.61 10.33 0.24
C GLN A 536 50.42 10.57 1.19
N ILE A 537 50.27 9.76 2.25
CA ILE A 537 49.17 9.89 3.22
C ILE A 537 49.30 11.18 4.03
N LEU A 538 50.54 11.58 4.36
CA LEU A 538 50.82 12.83 5.06
C LEU A 538 50.46 14.08 4.23
N VAL A 539 50.29 13.93 2.92
CA VAL A 539 49.87 15.02 2.03
C VAL A 539 48.36 14.94 1.73
N ILE A 540 47.83 13.73 1.51
CA ILE A 540 46.41 13.54 1.18
C ILE A 540 45.50 13.93 2.35
N ILE A 541 45.82 13.57 3.59
CA ILE A 541 44.95 13.88 4.75
C ILE A 541 44.81 15.39 4.96
N PRO A 542 45.90 16.19 5.07
CA PRO A 542 45.77 17.65 5.17
C PRO A 542 45.11 18.27 3.94
N ALA A 543 45.35 17.74 2.74
CA ALA A 543 44.69 18.23 1.53
C ALA A 543 43.17 18.02 1.60
N LEU A 544 42.69 16.86 2.06
CA LEU A 544 41.26 16.60 2.24
C LEU A 544 40.62 17.54 3.28
N LEU A 545 41.31 17.80 4.40
CA LEU A 545 40.86 18.77 5.39
C LEU A 545 40.81 20.19 4.80
N LEU A 546 41.82 20.58 4.02
CA LEU A 546 41.84 21.87 3.33
C LEU A 546 40.72 21.99 2.31
N ILE A 547 40.47 20.96 1.51
CA ILE A 547 39.34 20.91 0.57
C ILE A 547 38.03 21.08 1.32
N ALA A 548 37.87 20.43 2.47
CA ALA A 548 36.67 20.57 3.29
C ALA A 548 36.49 22.00 3.84
N LEU A 549 37.57 22.63 4.30
CA LEU A 549 37.54 24.02 4.76
C LEU A 549 37.23 25.00 3.62
N VAL A 550 37.84 24.80 2.45
CA VAL A 550 37.57 25.61 1.26
C VAL A 550 36.12 25.45 0.83
N ALA A 551 35.60 24.22 0.82
CA ALA A 551 34.22 23.94 0.49
C ALA A 551 33.24 24.60 1.46
N TRP A 552 33.53 24.53 2.76
CA TRP A 552 32.76 25.18 3.81
C TRP A 552 32.68 26.70 3.61
N GLN A 553 33.77 27.33 3.18
CA GLN A 553 33.81 28.77 2.93
C GLN A 553 33.09 29.16 1.63
N LEU A 554 33.21 28.34 0.58
CA LEU A 554 32.62 28.60 -0.74
C LEU A 554 31.12 28.32 -0.80
N GLY A 555 30.62 27.37 0.00
CA GLY A 555 29.21 26.96 -0.01
C GLY A 555 28.21 28.11 0.16
N PRO A 556 28.28 28.88 1.28
CA PRO A 556 27.39 30.02 1.50
C PRO A 556 27.53 31.11 0.43
N TRP A 557 28.75 31.30 -0.10
CA TRP A 557 28.99 32.26 -1.17
C TRP A 557 28.28 31.85 -2.47
N LEU A 558 28.36 30.56 -2.84
CA LEU A 558 27.62 30.00 -3.97
C LEU A 558 26.11 30.06 -3.74
N GLU A 559 25.65 29.86 -2.51
CA GLU A 559 24.24 29.91 -2.17
C GLU A 559 23.61 31.28 -2.43
N HIS A 560 24.30 32.34 -2.02
CA HIS A 560 23.87 33.70 -2.33
C HIS A 560 23.95 34.02 -3.81
N LEU A 561 25.02 33.58 -4.49
CA LEU A 561 25.27 33.91 -5.89
C LEU A 561 24.30 33.21 -6.85
N TRP A 562 24.05 31.91 -6.64
CA TRP A 562 23.31 31.06 -7.59
C TRP A 562 21.89 30.73 -7.13
N PHE A 563 21.61 30.75 -5.82
CA PHE A 563 20.32 30.31 -5.28
C PHE A 563 19.55 31.39 -4.49
N GLY A 564 19.98 32.65 -4.59
CA GLY A 564 19.28 33.77 -3.95
C GLY A 564 19.31 33.73 -2.41
N GLY A 565 20.22 32.96 -1.81
CA GLY A 565 20.41 32.86 -0.36
C GLY A 565 19.60 31.76 0.34
N ASP A 566 18.81 30.97 -0.39
CA ASP A 566 18.16 29.77 0.14
C ASP A 566 18.08 28.70 -0.95
N ALA A 567 19.05 27.78 -0.93
CA ALA A 567 19.13 26.69 -1.90
C ALA A 567 17.89 25.79 -1.88
N ARG A 568 17.31 25.56 -0.70
CA ARG A 568 16.12 24.71 -0.56
C ARG A 568 14.92 25.37 -1.23
N ARG A 569 14.69 26.65 -0.95
CA ARG A 569 13.58 27.40 -1.56
C ARG A 569 13.71 27.44 -3.09
N PHE A 570 14.93 27.66 -3.61
CA PHE A 570 15.17 27.61 -5.04
C PHE A 570 14.80 26.25 -5.63
N ILE A 571 15.28 25.15 -5.03
CA ILE A 571 15.00 23.79 -5.50
C ILE A 571 13.48 23.49 -5.48
N THR A 572 12.78 23.89 -4.43
CA THR A 572 11.34 23.60 -4.32
C THR A 572 10.47 24.48 -5.21
N HIS A 573 10.75 25.78 -5.33
CA HIS A 573 9.91 26.70 -6.10
C HIS A 573 10.28 26.78 -7.59
N GLU A 574 11.58 26.82 -7.92
CA GLU A 574 12.04 27.03 -9.30
C GLU A 574 12.23 25.70 -10.04
N LEU A 575 12.76 24.67 -9.37
CA LEU A 575 12.93 23.34 -9.97
C LEU A 575 11.74 22.40 -9.75
N GLY A 576 10.82 22.75 -8.84
CA GLY A 576 9.65 21.93 -8.51
C GLY A 576 9.99 20.60 -7.81
N ILE A 577 11.18 20.48 -7.21
CA ILE A 577 11.65 19.26 -6.55
C ILE A 577 11.39 19.37 -5.05
N GLY A 578 10.75 18.36 -4.46
CA GLY A 578 10.56 18.29 -3.01
C GLY A 578 11.88 18.17 -2.27
N TYR A 579 11.96 18.79 -1.09
CA TYR A 579 13.08 18.59 -0.17
C TYR A 579 12.56 18.10 1.18
N ASP A 580 12.89 16.85 1.50
CA ASP A 580 12.70 16.28 2.82
C ASP A 580 14.04 16.32 3.58
N GLN A 581 14.01 16.75 4.84
CA GLN A 581 15.21 16.75 5.69
C GLN A 581 15.84 15.36 5.80
N ARG A 582 14.99 14.32 5.87
CA ARG A 582 15.38 12.92 5.86
C ARG A 582 15.08 12.35 4.47
N ASN A 583 16.13 12.16 3.67
CA ASN A 583 16.01 11.86 2.24
C ASN A 583 16.98 10.77 1.77
N ALA A 584 16.86 10.43 0.49
CA ALA A 584 17.67 9.40 -0.16
C ALA A 584 19.18 9.71 -0.17
N LEU A 585 19.60 10.98 -0.23
CA LEU A 585 21.01 11.39 -0.16
C LEU A 585 21.62 11.05 1.20
N VAL A 586 20.96 11.47 2.29
CA VAL A 586 21.41 11.22 3.67
C VAL A 586 21.57 9.72 3.91
N VAL A 587 20.57 8.94 3.49
CA VAL A 587 20.58 7.48 3.63
C VAL A 587 21.65 6.86 2.76
N GLY A 588 21.82 7.31 1.51
CA GLY A 588 22.88 6.84 0.62
C GLY A 588 24.28 7.00 1.22
N ILE A 589 24.55 8.11 1.89
CA ILE A 589 25.82 8.36 2.60
C ILE A 589 25.97 7.44 3.81
N ALA A 590 24.98 7.42 4.70
CA ALA A 590 25.03 6.66 5.95
C ALA A 590 25.12 5.15 5.71
N MET A 591 24.32 4.66 4.77
CA MET A 591 24.26 3.26 4.38
C MET A 591 25.44 2.85 3.54
N GLY A 592 25.90 3.72 2.64
CA GLY A 592 27.13 3.52 1.89
C GLY A 592 28.32 3.34 2.85
N PHE A 593 28.44 4.19 3.87
CA PHE A 593 29.44 4.03 4.94
C PHE A 593 29.33 2.66 5.65
N ALA A 594 28.12 2.21 5.96
CA ALA A 594 27.89 0.92 6.64
C ALA A 594 28.14 -0.33 5.77
N VAL A 595 28.12 -0.19 4.44
CA VAL A 595 28.33 -1.29 3.47
C VAL A 595 29.79 -1.36 2.98
N VAL A 596 30.54 -0.25 3.06
CA VAL A 596 31.94 -0.18 2.64
C VAL A 596 32.84 -1.27 3.24
N PRO A 597 32.82 -1.55 4.56
CA PRO A 597 33.68 -2.57 5.16
C PRO A 597 33.50 -3.96 4.55
N THR A 598 32.24 -4.36 4.33
CA THR A 598 31.87 -5.66 3.76
C THR A 598 32.43 -5.82 2.34
N ILE A 599 32.26 -4.80 1.48
CA ILE A 599 32.80 -4.82 0.11
C ILE A 599 34.33 -4.76 0.14
N PHE A 600 34.90 -3.90 0.98
CA PHE A 600 36.34 -3.69 1.08
C PHE A 600 37.08 -4.96 1.49
N SER A 601 36.67 -5.60 2.59
CA SER A 601 37.42 -6.73 3.17
C SER A 601 37.48 -7.90 2.17
N ILE A 602 36.34 -8.24 1.56
CA ILE A 602 36.27 -9.35 0.58
C ILE A 602 37.03 -9.00 -0.71
N ALA A 603 36.90 -7.78 -1.22
CA ALA A 603 37.62 -7.36 -2.43
C ALA A 603 39.14 -7.31 -2.20
N GLU A 604 39.57 -6.85 -1.02
CA GLU A 604 40.98 -6.78 -0.64
C GLU A 604 41.59 -8.17 -0.56
N ASP A 605 40.91 -9.13 0.08
CA ASP A 605 41.38 -10.52 0.15
C ASP A 605 41.43 -11.17 -1.24
N ALA A 606 40.47 -10.89 -2.11
CA ALA A 606 40.49 -11.38 -3.49
C ALA A 606 41.70 -10.87 -4.28
N ILE A 607 42.04 -9.58 -4.15
CA ILE A 607 43.17 -8.95 -4.83
C ILE A 607 44.52 -9.42 -4.24
N PHE A 608 44.56 -9.58 -2.91
CA PHE A 608 45.76 -10.03 -2.21
C PHE A 608 46.08 -11.49 -2.50
N SER A 609 45.06 -12.34 -2.68
CA SER A 609 45.19 -13.77 -2.98
C SER A 609 45.70 -14.08 -4.39
N VAL A 610 45.79 -13.08 -5.29
CA VAL A 610 46.36 -13.27 -6.63
C VAL A 610 47.83 -13.72 -6.51
N PRO A 611 48.20 -14.88 -7.09
CA PRO A 611 49.53 -15.45 -6.93
C PRO A 611 50.67 -14.47 -7.26
N PRO A 612 51.72 -14.38 -6.42
CA PRO A 612 52.83 -13.44 -6.64
C PRO A 612 53.56 -13.64 -7.97
N HIS A 613 53.64 -14.89 -8.48
CA HIS A 613 54.33 -15.19 -9.73
C HIS A 613 53.66 -14.56 -10.96
N LEU A 614 52.33 -14.39 -10.95
CA LEU A 614 51.62 -13.68 -12.02
C LEU A 614 51.98 -12.20 -12.04
N LYS A 615 52.11 -11.59 -10.85
CA LYS A 615 52.52 -10.18 -10.69
C LYS A 615 53.96 -9.98 -11.16
N SER A 616 54.88 -10.82 -10.69
CA SER A 616 56.31 -10.75 -11.06
C SER A 616 56.55 -11.08 -12.53
N GLY A 617 55.81 -12.05 -13.09
CA GLY A 617 55.92 -12.42 -14.50
C GLY A 617 55.49 -11.29 -15.44
N ALA A 618 54.39 -10.61 -15.15
CA ALA A 618 53.94 -9.44 -15.92
C ALA A 618 54.97 -8.29 -15.88
N LEU A 619 55.52 -8.00 -14.69
CA LEU A 619 56.56 -6.98 -14.53
C LEU A 619 57.86 -7.35 -15.27
N ALA A 620 58.24 -8.62 -15.28
CA ALA A 620 59.41 -9.12 -16.01
C ALA A 620 59.27 -8.99 -17.53
N LEU A 621 58.03 -9.06 -18.05
CA LEU A 621 57.70 -8.78 -19.45
C LEU A 621 57.67 -7.28 -19.80
N GLY A 622 58.07 -6.41 -18.88
CA GLY A 622 58.10 -4.95 -19.08
C GLY A 622 56.76 -4.25 -18.86
N ALA A 623 55.74 -4.94 -18.33
CA ALA A 623 54.48 -4.29 -17.97
C ALA A 623 54.68 -3.30 -16.81
N THR A 624 53.99 -2.16 -16.87
CA THR A 624 53.94 -1.21 -15.75
C THR A 624 53.06 -1.72 -14.62
N HIS A 625 53.24 -1.24 -13.39
CA HIS A 625 52.36 -1.58 -12.26
C HIS A 625 50.87 -1.36 -12.56
N TRP A 626 50.53 -0.30 -13.31
CA TRP A 626 49.15 -0.06 -13.73
C TRP A 626 48.64 -1.09 -14.74
N GLN A 627 49.47 -1.47 -15.72
CA GLN A 627 49.13 -2.53 -16.68
C GLN A 627 48.99 -3.89 -15.99
N THR A 628 49.91 -4.23 -15.08
CA THR A 628 49.84 -5.46 -14.27
C THR A 628 48.59 -5.48 -13.40
N LEU A 629 48.25 -4.36 -12.75
CA LEU A 629 47.01 -4.25 -11.97
C LEU A 629 45.77 -4.48 -12.85
N THR A 630 45.64 -3.71 -13.93
CA THR A 630 44.41 -3.70 -14.75
C THR A 630 44.23 -4.96 -15.59
N ARG A 631 45.32 -5.53 -16.14
CA ARG A 631 45.24 -6.65 -17.08
C ARG A 631 45.45 -8.02 -16.45
N VAL A 632 46.10 -8.09 -15.29
CA VAL A 632 46.41 -9.35 -14.62
C VAL A 632 45.67 -9.44 -13.28
N VAL A 633 45.98 -8.55 -12.34
CA VAL A 633 45.50 -8.66 -10.96
C VAL A 633 43.97 -8.50 -10.87
N LEU A 634 43.41 -7.42 -11.41
CA LEU A 634 41.97 -7.18 -11.38
C LEU A 634 41.19 -8.21 -12.19
N LEU A 635 41.78 -8.71 -13.27
CA LEU A 635 41.18 -9.75 -14.10
C LEU A 635 41.07 -11.06 -13.31
N THR A 636 42.17 -11.51 -12.70
CA THR A 636 42.21 -12.74 -11.87
C THR A 636 41.37 -12.59 -10.60
N ALA A 637 41.32 -11.40 -9.98
CA ALA A 637 40.53 -11.14 -8.78
C ALA A 637 39.04 -10.85 -9.05
N SER A 638 38.63 -10.67 -10.32
CA SER A 638 37.27 -10.24 -10.69
C SER A 638 36.13 -11.09 -10.12
N PRO A 639 36.21 -12.44 -10.00
CA PRO A 639 35.15 -13.22 -9.36
C PRO A 639 34.96 -12.85 -7.88
N GLY A 640 36.06 -12.57 -7.17
CA GLY A 640 36.02 -12.19 -5.76
C GLY A 640 35.51 -10.77 -5.55
N ILE A 641 35.95 -9.82 -6.39
CA ILE A 641 35.47 -8.42 -6.36
C ILE A 641 33.97 -8.36 -6.65
N PHE A 642 33.49 -9.12 -7.65
CA PHE A 642 32.07 -9.20 -7.96
C PHE A 642 31.29 -9.77 -6.77
N SER A 643 31.80 -10.82 -6.12
CA SER A 643 31.19 -11.41 -4.93
C SER A 643 31.09 -10.40 -3.78
N ALA A 644 32.13 -9.58 -3.59
CA ALA A 644 32.15 -8.52 -2.58
C ALA A 644 31.03 -7.48 -2.82
N VAL A 645 30.89 -6.99 -4.06
CA VAL A 645 29.85 -6.03 -4.43
C VAL A 645 28.45 -6.62 -4.25
N MET A 646 28.24 -7.87 -4.66
CA MET A 646 26.94 -8.54 -4.49
C MET A 646 26.58 -8.76 -3.01
N MET A 647 27.56 -9.10 -2.17
CA MET A 647 27.34 -9.22 -0.73
C MET A 647 26.98 -7.86 -0.10
N GLY A 648 27.61 -6.78 -0.57
CA GLY A 648 27.24 -5.42 -0.21
C GLY A 648 25.82 -5.03 -0.66
N LEU A 649 25.42 -5.40 -1.89
CA LEU A 649 24.05 -5.19 -2.40
C LEU A 649 23.02 -5.93 -1.53
N GLY A 650 23.26 -7.20 -1.19
CA GLY A 650 22.35 -7.98 -0.35
C GLY A 650 22.17 -7.36 1.03
N ARG A 651 23.26 -6.89 1.65
CA ARG A 651 23.22 -6.14 2.92
C ARG A 651 22.47 -4.82 2.77
N ALA A 652 22.67 -4.11 1.67
CA ALA A 652 21.98 -2.86 1.41
C ALA A 652 20.46 -3.07 1.29
N VAL A 653 20.03 -4.00 0.44
CA VAL A 653 18.59 -4.29 0.25
C VAL A 653 17.89 -4.74 1.54
N GLY A 654 18.61 -5.48 2.39
CA GLY A 654 18.10 -5.96 3.68
C GLY A 654 18.23 -4.98 4.85
N GLU A 655 18.80 -3.80 4.65
CA GLU A 655 18.99 -2.83 5.74
C GLU A 655 17.65 -2.27 6.20
N THR A 656 17.42 -2.32 7.51
CA THR A 656 16.16 -1.90 8.12
C THR A 656 16.33 -0.64 8.93
N MET A 657 17.39 -0.55 9.73
CA MET A 657 17.49 0.42 10.83
C MET A 657 18.01 1.78 10.36
N ILE A 658 19.01 1.79 9.47
CA ILE A 658 19.48 3.05 8.88
C ILE A 658 18.35 3.71 8.10
N VAL A 659 17.66 2.91 7.28
CA VAL A 659 16.56 3.38 6.43
C VAL A 659 15.42 3.94 7.29
N LEU A 660 14.95 3.17 8.27
CA LEU A 660 13.86 3.56 9.16
C LEU A 660 14.10 4.92 9.83
N MET A 661 15.35 5.22 10.18
CA MET A 661 15.71 6.43 10.91
C MET A 661 15.98 7.64 10.01
N ALA A 662 16.40 7.42 8.76
CA ALA A 662 16.98 8.47 7.92
C ALA A 662 16.23 8.79 6.60
N THR A 663 15.19 8.04 6.21
CA THR A 663 14.49 8.25 4.91
C THR A 663 13.20 9.07 4.97
N GLY A 664 12.75 9.49 6.15
CA GLY A 664 11.45 10.19 6.29
C GLY A 664 10.23 9.29 6.08
N ASN A 665 10.42 8.05 5.60
CA ASN A 665 9.42 6.98 5.62
C ASN A 665 8.17 7.26 4.76
N THR A 666 8.32 8.06 3.71
CA THR A 666 7.26 8.43 2.75
C THR A 666 7.32 7.52 1.50
N PRO A 667 6.27 6.78 1.14
CA PRO A 667 6.29 5.85 0.01
C PRO A 667 6.09 6.58 -1.35
N ILE A 668 7.01 7.49 -1.69
CA ILE A 668 6.98 8.29 -2.92
C ILE A 668 7.83 7.61 -4.00
N MET A 669 7.38 7.66 -5.25
CA MET A 669 8.04 7.05 -6.41
C MET A 669 8.75 8.07 -7.31
N ASP A 670 9.70 8.81 -6.74
CA ASP A 670 10.56 9.73 -7.49
C ASP A 670 12.04 9.30 -7.36
N TRP A 671 12.84 9.48 -8.41
CA TRP A 671 14.29 9.25 -8.42
C TRP A 671 15.09 10.38 -7.76
N ASN A 672 14.45 11.49 -7.39
CA ASN A 672 15.11 12.61 -6.71
C ASN A 672 15.84 12.19 -5.43
N LEU A 673 17.09 12.65 -5.29
CA LEU A 673 17.96 12.38 -4.14
C LEU A 673 17.51 13.10 -2.85
N LEU A 674 16.73 14.16 -3.01
CA LEU A 674 16.37 15.10 -1.95
C LEU A 674 15.03 14.79 -1.28
N GLU A 675 14.33 13.77 -1.75
CA GLU A 675 13.05 13.33 -1.21
C GLU A 675 13.19 12.02 -0.41
N GLY A 676 12.22 11.82 0.49
CA GLY A 676 12.09 10.60 1.27
C GLY A 676 11.74 9.36 0.44
N LEU A 677 11.73 8.23 1.12
CA LEU A 677 11.30 6.94 0.57
C LEU A 677 10.87 5.99 1.70
N ARG A 678 10.16 4.93 1.33
CA ARG A 678 9.86 3.78 2.20
C ARG A 678 10.41 2.51 1.56
N THR A 679 11.16 1.69 2.30
CA THR A 679 11.63 0.38 1.82
C THR A 679 10.73 -0.75 2.34
N LEU A 680 10.81 -1.93 1.71
CA LEU A 680 10.16 -3.16 2.18
C LEU A 680 10.48 -3.46 3.65
N SER A 681 11.77 -3.39 4.01
CA SER A 681 12.25 -3.68 5.37
C SER A 681 11.69 -2.71 6.41
N ALA A 682 11.76 -1.40 6.13
CA ALA A 682 11.23 -0.36 7.01
C ALA A 682 9.70 -0.40 7.09
N ASN A 683 9.01 -0.76 6.00
CA ASN A 683 7.57 -0.91 5.96
C ASN A 683 7.10 -2.03 6.89
N ILE A 684 7.72 -3.20 6.81
CA ILE A 684 7.46 -4.34 7.70
C ILE A 684 7.72 -3.95 9.15
N ALA A 685 8.86 -3.32 9.44
CA ALA A 685 9.25 -2.99 10.81
C ALA A 685 8.30 -1.98 11.49
N VAL A 686 7.74 -1.03 10.75
CA VAL A 686 6.84 0.00 11.30
C VAL A 686 5.42 -0.51 11.44
N GLU A 687 4.89 -1.18 10.42
CA GLU A 687 3.46 -1.44 10.34
C GLU A 687 3.05 -2.81 10.90
N MET A 688 3.97 -3.77 10.99
CA MET A 688 3.66 -5.11 11.50
C MET A 688 3.18 -5.10 12.96
N PRO A 689 3.81 -4.35 13.89
CA PRO A 689 3.34 -4.29 15.29
C PRO A 689 1.94 -3.67 15.46
N GLU A 690 1.53 -2.79 14.53
CA GLU A 690 0.26 -2.05 14.59
C GLU A 690 -0.88 -2.76 13.82
N SER A 691 -0.55 -3.77 13.01
CA SER A 691 -1.52 -4.46 12.16
C SER A 691 -2.32 -5.55 12.89
N GLU A 692 -3.64 -5.57 12.71
CA GLU A 692 -4.50 -6.62 13.26
C GLU A 692 -4.19 -7.98 12.64
N VAL A 693 -3.99 -9.00 13.48
CA VAL A 693 -3.64 -10.35 13.04
C VAL A 693 -4.73 -10.92 12.13
N GLY A 694 -4.33 -11.34 10.94
CA GLY A 694 -5.23 -11.96 9.96
C GLY A 694 -5.95 -10.97 9.03
N SER A 695 -5.84 -9.67 9.26
CA SER A 695 -6.32 -8.63 8.33
C SER A 695 -5.61 -8.68 6.97
N SER A 696 -6.20 -8.04 5.95
CA SER A 696 -5.56 -7.94 4.64
C SER A 696 -4.24 -7.18 4.71
N HIS A 697 -4.18 -6.09 5.49
CA HIS A 697 -2.95 -5.32 5.70
C HIS A 697 -1.84 -6.19 6.31
N TYR A 698 -2.14 -6.92 7.39
CA TYR A 698 -1.19 -7.86 8.02
C TYR A 698 -0.64 -8.86 7.00
N ARG A 699 -1.52 -9.49 6.21
CA ARG A 699 -1.08 -10.48 5.20
C ARG A 699 -0.29 -9.85 4.06
N VAL A 700 -0.61 -8.63 3.64
CA VAL A 700 0.17 -7.91 2.63
C VAL A 700 1.56 -7.54 3.16
N LEU A 701 1.72 -7.23 4.46
CA LEU A 701 3.05 -7.08 5.06
C LEU A 701 3.85 -8.38 4.98
N PHE A 702 3.23 -9.53 5.25
CA PHE A 702 3.85 -10.84 5.03
C PHE A 702 4.19 -11.10 3.55
N LEU A 703 3.35 -10.63 2.61
CA LEU A 703 3.68 -10.66 1.18
C LEU A 703 4.91 -9.80 0.87
N THR A 704 5.04 -8.61 1.45
CA THR A 704 6.25 -7.79 1.27
C THR A 704 7.50 -8.47 1.84
N ALA A 705 7.37 -9.19 2.96
CA ALA A 705 8.46 -10.00 3.52
C ALA A 705 8.83 -11.18 2.61
N PHE A 706 7.82 -11.85 2.04
CA PHE A 706 8.01 -12.91 1.05
C PHE A 706 8.70 -12.40 -0.21
N ILE A 707 8.30 -11.24 -0.74
CA ILE A 707 8.94 -10.59 -1.88
C ILE A 707 10.40 -10.27 -1.56
N LEU A 708 10.70 -9.70 -0.38
CA LEU A 708 12.07 -9.42 0.04
C LEU A 708 12.92 -10.68 0.17
N PHE A 709 12.35 -11.76 0.70
CA PHE A 709 13.01 -13.07 0.80
C PHE A 709 13.34 -13.64 -0.58
N VAL A 710 12.35 -13.68 -1.49
CA VAL A 710 12.53 -14.17 -2.87
C VAL A 710 13.55 -13.32 -3.62
N PHE A 711 13.47 -11.99 -3.49
CA PHE A 711 14.43 -11.07 -4.08
C PHE A 711 15.86 -11.39 -3.59
N THR A 712 16.06 -11.47 -2.27
CA THR A 712 17.38 -11.75 -1.68
C THR A 712 17.91 -13.11 -2.12
N PHE A 713 17.04 -14.13 -2.17
CA PHE A 713 17.39 -15.48 -2.63
C PHE A 713 17.81 -15.50 -4.10
N VAL A 714 17.06 -14.84 -4.98
CA VAL A 714 17.35 -14.75 -6.42
C VAL A 714 18.65 -14.01 -6.66
N PHE A 715 18.85 -12.85 -6.02
CA PHE A 715 20.07 -12.05 -6.19
C PHE A 715 21.32 -12.78 -5.65
N ASN A 716 21.23 -13.43 -4.50
CA ASN A 716 22.35 -14.22 -3.97
C ASN A 716 22.68 -15.42 -4.85
N THR A 717 21.65 -16.07 -5.42
CA THR A 717 21.84 -17.19 -6.35
C THR A 717 22.47 -16.73 -7.66
N LEU A 718 22.01 -15.61 -8.24
CA LEU A 718 22.62 -14.98 -9.41
C LEU A 718 24.07 -14.59 -9.14
N ALA A 719 24.36 -14.04 -7.96
CA ALA A 719 25.73 -13.69 -7.55
C ALA A 719 26.65 -14.91 -7.60
N GLU A 720 26.19 -16.03 -7.04
CA GLU A 720 26.95 -17.29 -7.01
C GLU A 720 27.15 -17.88 -8.41
N LEU A 721 26.10 -17.87 -9.25
CA LEU A 721 26.19 -18.36 -10.63
C LEU A 721 27.20 -17.56 -11.46
N VAL A 722 27.20 -16.23 -11.33
CA VAL A 722 28.17 -15.38 -12.01
C VAL A 722 29.59 -15.62 -11.47
N ARG A 723 29.75 -15.75 -10.16
CA ARG A 723 31.04 -16.06 -9.52
C ARG A 723 31.65 -17.36 -10.06
N GLN A 724 30.85 -18.43 -10.15
CA GLN A 724 31.30 -19.72 -10.69
C GLN A 724 31.73 -19.60 -12.14
N ARG A 725 30.89 -18.98 -12.99
CA ARG A 725 31.23 -18.76 -14.41
C ARG A 725 32.52 -17.95 -14.60
N LEU A 726 32.72 -16.89 -13.82
CA LEU A 726 33.95 -16.09 -13.89
C LEU A 726 35.16 -16.91 -13.42
N ARG A 727 35.01 -17.70 -12.35
CA ARG A 727 36.09 -18.57 -11.86
C ARG A 727 36.50 -19.61 -12.91
N ASP A 728 35.55 -20.29 -13.54
CA ASP A 728 35.83 -21.31 -14.57
C ASP A 728 36.48 -20.69 -15.82
N LYS A 729 36.07 -19.48 -16.20
CA LYS A 729 36.64 -18.75 -17.33
C LYS A 729 38.11 -18.37 -17.08
N TYR A 730 38.45 -17.99 -15.84
CA TYR A 730 39.78 -17.46 -15.50
C TYR A 730 40.68 -18.46 -14.77
N SER A 731 40.20 -19.66 -14.40
CA SER A 731 41.04 -20.73 -13.82
C SER A 731 41.97 -21.38 -14.84
N ASN A 732 41.70 -21.17 -16.14
CA ASN A 732 42.45 -21.73 -17.26
C ASN A 732 43.52 -20.75 -17.82
N LEU A 733 43.67 -19.58 -17.19
CA LEU A 733 44.68 -18.56 -17.48
C LEU A 733 45.70 -18.53 -16.34
#